data_AF-G2QKR8-F1
#
_entry.id   AF-G2QKR8-F1
#
_cell.length_a   1.000
_cell.length_b   1.000
_cell.length_c   1.000
_cell.angle_alpha   90.00
_cell.angle_beta   90.00
_cell.angle_gamma   90.00
#
_symmetry.space_group_name_H-M   'P 1'
#
loop_
_entity.id
_entity.type
_entity.pdbx_description
1 polymer ?
#
loop_
_entity_poly.entity_id
_entity_poly.type
_entity_poly.pdbx_seq_one_letter_code
_entity_poly.pdbx_strand_id
1 'polypeptide(L)'
;MRSALALCRRLRTTTSNSLVADSAKKSATLRSATRPGSPLGHRTAVRFLGPASPGTWFYAATPARFQSSSPTSGASPSPPPNVPVNRSSDETETMNGTSQMTTRSKRKEPPYAVDGRRSKHQRSNGEESSAGENTSIVQDEADGGFDDYEDHRLPAVLPAGPDTAEWQATIEKVVRNVVSIRFCQTCSFDTDPALTSEATGFIVDAERGYILTNRHVVGSGPFWGYCVFDNHEEVDAYPVYRDPVHDFGFLKFDPKAIKYMPVTALPLRPDLAKVGIEIRVVGNDAGEKLSILSGVISRLDRNAPEYGEGYSDFNTCYYQASAAASGGSSGSPVVNIDGYAVALQAGGRADGAATDYFLPLDRPLRALKCLQEGKPITRGDIQCQFLLKPFDECRRLGLTPKWEAQMRKAFPKETNLLVAEIVLPEGPSHRKIEEGDVLIKVNGELLTQFIRLDDILDSSVGKPVKLLLLRGGQEVEVEIEVGDLHKITPDRFVSVAGGSFHNLSYQQARLYGVACKGVYSCELGGSWRFDSAESGHIICSVDNKKTPDLDTFIEVLKGIPDKSRVVVTYKHLRDMHNLHTTIIYVDRHWYKKMKLAVRNDETGLWDFSNLADPLPAVPPVPRMGEFIKLENTSHPAIADLVRSFVQVHCSMPVKLDGFPKNRKWGMGVVIDADQGLVLISRAIVPYDLCDITVTIADSVVVEGKVVFLHPLQNYAIIKYDPSLVKAPVASAKLSAEPLTQGASTYFIGYNRIGRIVHAATTVTEIFAVTIPANPGAPRYRAMNVDAITVESSLSNQCGSGVLVAQDGTVQALWLTYLGERNASTHRDEEYHLGFATPALLPVVRQIRQGLIPKIRMLSVEFRTIQMSQARLMGVAEEWIQQVALANTANHQLFMVTKRTFEPNEREEAGLREGDILLSLNGNIITKTSDLDVMYEHEELDAIVVRERQELRLKLATVAADDVETTRAVSFCGAIIHAPHHAVRQQISKLHSGVYVSARTRGSPAYQYGLAPTNFITHVNGKATPDLESFLAEVIKIPDNTCTFSASSLLFPFLLFFSFFFLVVRLLIGLGFADFRLRAMTFDSVPWVVTMKKNDHYFPTMELIKDPSDECGWRRITYEGGKVIQGEGPDGVVGPAGESTDMDMDCEVCD
;
A
#
# COMPACT_ATOMS: atom_id res chain seq x y z
N MET A 1 -28.61 51.37 -20.05
CA MET A 1 -28.24 52.79 -20.27
C MET A 1 -26.73 52.86 -20.56
N ARG A 2 -26.31 53.88 -21.33
CA ARG A 2 -25.13 54.75 -21.15
C ARG A 2 -24.06 54.33 -20.12
N SER A 3 -22.75 54.37 -20.39
CA SER A 3 -22.01 54.81 -21.60
C SER A 3 -20.57 54.24 -21.64
N ALA A 4 -20.08 53.93 -22.86
CA ALA A 4 -18.84 54.36 -23.57
C ALA A 4 -17.53 54.66 -22.77
N LEU A 5 -16.30 54.61 -23.31
CA LEU A 5 -15.67 54.88 -24.64
C LEU A 5 -14.41 53.97 -24.79
N ALA A 6 -13.60 53.87 -25.87
CA ALA A 6 -13.62 54.18 -27.33
C ALA A 6 -12.33 53.55 -27.95
N LEU A 7 -12.33 52.83 -29.09
CA LEU A 7 -12.41 53.27 -30.51
C LEU A 7 -11.08 53.70 -31.19
N CYS A 8 -10.40 52.77 -31.90
CA CYS A 8 -9.99 52.89 -33.33
C CYS A 8 -9.22 51.63 -33.80
N ARG A 9 -9.41 50.96 -34.96
CA ARG A 9 -9.95 51.26 -36.31
C ARG A 9 -8.88 51.76 -37.31
N ARG A 10 -8.51 50.92 -38.31
CA ARG A 10 -8.59 51.22 -39.78
C ARG A 10 -7.89 50.21 -40.74
N LEU A 11 -8.67 49.72 -41.72
CA LEU A 11 -8.32 49.49 -43.16
C LEU A 11 -7.28 48.38 -43.50
N ARG A 12 -7.32 47.70 -44.68
CA ARG A 12 -8.22 47.76 -45.85
C ARG A 12 -8.26 46.44 -46.65
N THR A 13 -9.44 46.10 -47.19
CA THR A 13 -9.77 45.45 -48.49
C THR A 13 -8.65 44.75 -49.31
N THR A 14 -8.89 43.56 -49.88
CA THR A 14 -9.67 43.41 -51.15
C THR A 14 -10.40 42.06 -51.37
N THR A 15 -11.63 42.14 -51.92
CA THR A 15 -12.34 41.24 -52.88
C THR A 15 -12.20 39.71 -52.78
N SER A 16 -13.26 38.88 -52.61
CA SER A 16 -14.43 38.61 -53.51
C SER A 16 -14.01 38.08 -54.90
N ASN A 17 -14.58 37.05 -55.55
CA ASN A 17 -15.89 36.37 -55.53
C ASN A 17 -15.77 35.04 -56.35
N SER A 18 -16.71 34.09 -56.52
CA SER A 18 -17.99 33.65 -55.86
C SER A 18 -18.61 32.47 -56.65
N LEU A 19 -19.64 31.79 -56.11
CA LEU A 19 -20.57 30.84 -56.79
C LEU A 19 -19.99 29.45 -57.19
N VAL A 20 -20.77 28.42 -57.60
CA VAL A 20 -21.97 27.72 -57.05
C VAL A 20 -22.49 26.70 -58.11
N ALA A 21 -22.96 25.53 -57.64
CA ALA A 21 -23.84 24.54 -58.32
C ALA A 21 -23.34 23.58 -59.44
N ASP A 22 -23.77 22.32 -59.26
CA ASP A 22 -24.28 21.31 -60.21
C ASP A 22 -23.43 20.52 -61.24
N SER A 23 -23.29 19.21 -60.94
CA SER A 23 -23.86 18.07 -61.70
C SER A 23 -23.62 17.92 -63.22
N ALA A 24 -22.84 16.89 -63.61
CA ALA A 24 -23.31 15.85 -64.56
C ALA A 24 -22.37 14.62 -64.74
N LYS A 25 -22.92 13.42 -64.50
CA LYS A 25 -22.80 12.16 -65.29
C LYS A 25 -21.44 11.74 -65.92
N LYS A 26 -20.98 10.52 -65.56
CA LYS A 26 -20.96 9.35 -66.48
C LYS A 26 -20.58 8.01 -65.82
N SER A 27 -21.50 7.04 -65.92
CA SER A 27 -21.36 5.64 -66.40
C SER A 27 -20.06 4.85 -66.13
N ALA A 28 -20.14 3.59 -65.67
CA ALA A 28 -20.66 2.48 -66.49
C ALA A 28 -21.54 1.41 -65.79
N THR A 29 -22.20 0.58 -66.62
CA THR A 29 -23.17 -0.51 -66.30
C THR A 29 -22.47 -1.85 -65.98
N LEU A 30 -22.98 -2.82 -65.19
CA LEU A 30 -24.34 -3.31 -64.84
C LEU A 30 -24.89 -4.42 -65.79
N ARG A 31 -24.89 -5.68 -65.31
CA ARG A 31 -25.75 -6.88 -65.64
C ARG A 31 -25.24 -8.09 -64.83
N SER A 32 -25.95 -9.05 -64.22
CA SER A 32 -27.36 -9.42 -63.98
C SER A 32 -27.73 -10.85 -64.45
N ALA A 33 -27.49 -11.83 -63.57
CA ALA A 33 -28.17 -13.13 -63.32
C ALA A 33 -28.92 -13.93 -64.43
N THR A 34 -28.68 -15.26 -64.44
CA THR A 34 -29.67 -16.30 -64.77
C THR A 34 -29.35 -17.66 -64.09
N ARG A 35 -30.39 -18.44 -63.76
CA ARG A 35 -30.41 -19.89 -63.42
C ARG A 35 -31.10 -20.67 -64.58
N PRO A 36 -31.45 -21.99 -64.55
CA PRO A 36 -31.18 -23.10 -63.60
C PRO A 36 -30.70 -24.43 -64.28
N GLY A 37 -30.52 -25.52 -63.51
CA GLY A 37 -30.44 -26.90 -64.06
C GLY A 37 -29.92 -28.00 -63.11
N SER A 38 -30.65 -29.11 -62.97
CA SER A 38 -30.32 -30.36 -62.22
C SER A 38 -30.99 -31.55 -62.96
N PRO A 39 -30.94 -32.88 -62.58
CA PRO A 39 -30.52 -33.53 -61.32
C PRO A 39 -29.82 -34.94 -61.46
N LEU A 40 -29.78 -35.72 -60.35
CA LEU A 40 -29.53 -37.19 -60.18
C LEU A 40 -28.08 -37.74 -60.29
N GLY A 41 -27.63 -38.73 -59.49
CA GLY A 41 -28.23 -39.40 -58.30
C GLY A 41 -27.50 -40.69 -57.81
N HIS A 42 -27.88 -41.20 -56.60
CA HIS A 42 -27.51 -42.52 -55.97
C HIS A 42 -26.04 -42.77 -55.52
N ARG A 43 -25.66 -43.61 -54.53
CA ARG A 43 -26.24 -44.53 -53.47
C ARG A 43 -25.32 -44.41 -52.22
N THR A 44 -25.66 -44.53 -50.92
CA THR A 44 -26.47 -45.46 -50.07
C THR A 44 -25.68 -46.63 -49.40
N ALA A 45 -25.20 -46.43 -48.16
CA ALA A 45 -24.75 -47.45 -47.15
C ALA A 45 -24.68 -46.79 -45.73
N VAL A 46 -24.92 -47.36 -44.52
CA VAL A 46 -25.30 -48.71 -43.97
C VAL A 46 -24.09 -49.65 -43.66
N ARG A 47 -23.86 -50.25 -42.45
CA ARG A 47 -24.67 -50.44 -41.20
C ARG A 47 -23.84 -50.60 -39.88
N PHE A 48 -24.52 -50.34 -38.74
CA PHE A 48 -24.28 -50.64 -37.31
C PHE A 48 -23.48 -51.89 -36.85
N LEU A 49 -22.92 -51.82 -35.62
CA LEU A 49 -23.40 -52.60 -34.42
C LEU A 49 -22.85 -52.09 -33.06
N GLY A 50 -23.62 -52.33 -31.98
CA GLY A 50 -23.26 -52.23 -30.54
C GLY A 50 -23.90 -53.45 -29.83
N PRO A 51 -24.43 -53.40 -28.57
CA PRO A 51 -24.31 -52.42 -27.46
C PRO A 51 -24.08 -53.09 -26.07
N ALA A 52 -24.06 -52.35 -24.94
CA ALA A 52 -24.40 -52.87 -23.59
C ALA A 52 -24.66 -51.77 -22.52
N SER A 53 -25.66 -51.99 -21.64
CA SER A 53 -25.97 -51.34 -20.34
C SER A 53 -27.18 -52.07 -19.70
N PRO A 54 -27.69 -51.78 -18.47
CA PRO A 54 -27.21 -50.94 -17.37
C PRO A 54 -27.14 -51.70 -15.99
N GLY A 55 -26.98 -51.01 -14.86
CA GLY A 55 -27.07 -51.57 -13.49
C GLY A 55 -27.28 -50.51 -12.40
N THR A 56 -27.90 -50.84 -11.25
CA THR A 56 -28.42 -49.87 -10.25
C THR A 56 -28.26 -50.32 -8.79
N TRP A 57 -28.20 -49.34 -7.84
CA TRP A 57 -28.84 -49.28 -6.50
C TRP A 57 -28.01 -48.93 -5.24
N PHE A 58 -28.60 -48.01 -4.44
CA PHE A 58 -28.66 -47.90 -2.96
C PHE A 58 -27.55 -47.29 -2.06
N TYR A 59 -28.04 -46.76 -0.93
CA TYR A 59 -27.38 -46.10 0.22
C TYR A 59 -26.66 -47.09 1.17
N ALA A 60 -25.64 -46.64 1.93
CA ALA A 60 -25.72 -46.49 3.42
C ALA A 60 -24.39 -46.18 4.16
N ALA A 61 -24.50 -45.34 5.21
CA ALA A 61 -23.84 -45.41 6.54
C ALA A 61 -22.31 -45.65 6.73
N THR A 62 -21.62 -44.57 7.15
CA THR A 62 -20.73 -44.39 8.34
C THR A 62 -19.61 -45.40 8.76
N PRO A 63 -18.55 -44.94 9.50
CA PRO A 63 -17.22 -45.59 9.48
C PRO A 63 -16.87 -46.49 10.69
N ALA A 64 -15.73 -47.20 10.58
CA ALA A 64 -15.09 -47.96 11.66
C ALA A 64 -13.59 -47.62 11.84
N ARG A 65 -13.08 -47.78 13.06
CA ARG A 65 -11.67 -47.60 13.46
C ARG A 65 -10.87 -48.91 13.33
N PHE A 66 -9.55 -48.83 13.16
CA PHE A 66 -8.47 -49.57 13.89
C PHE A 66 -7.12 -48.96 13.37
N GLN A 67 -6.16 -48.38 14.10
CA GLN A 67 -5.53 -48.58 15.43
C GLN A 67 -4.22 -49.40 15.36
N SER A 68 -3.08 -48.67 15.45
CA SER A 68 -1.74 -49.03 15.99
C SER A 68 -1.02 -50.34 15.62
N SER A 69 0.21 -50.22 15.09
CA SER A 69 1.43 -50.82 15.69
C SER A 69 2.74 -50.36 15.00
N SER A 70 3.77 -50.06 15.80
CA SER A 70 5.22 -50.01 15.45
C SER A 70 5.95 -51.13 16.24
N PRO A 71 7.30 -51.35 16.24
CA PRO A 71 8.41 -50.51 15.73
C PRO A 71 9.64 -51.28 15.12
N THR A 72 10.79 -50.56 15.04
CA THR A 72 12.22 -50.98 15.12
C THR A 72 13.03 -51.54 13.93
N SER A 73 14.18 -50.85 13.68
CA SER A 73 15.48 -51.29 13.07
C SER A 73 15.54 -51.70 11.59
N GLY A 74 16.64 -51.51 10.84
CA GLY A 74 17.86 -50.73 11.15
C GLY A 74 19.09 -51.04 10.24
N ALA A 75 19.94 -50.03 9.98
CA ALA A 75 21.26 -50.07 9.32
C ALA A 75 21.36 -50.36 7.79
N SER A 76 22.48 -49.95 7.19
CA SER A 76 22.83 -49.97 5.75
C SER A 76 24.24 -50.55 5.50
N PRO A 77 24.62 -50.83 4.23
CA PRO A 77 25.93 -50.37 3.70
C PRO A 77 25.93 -50.01 2.19
N SER A 78 27.09 -49.64 1.61
CA SER A 78 27.23 -49.03 0.25
C SER A 78 28.42 -49.56 -0.64
N PRO A 79 29.16 -48.78 -1.49
CA PRO A 79 29.54 -49.06 -2.91
C PRO A 79 30.92 -49.79 -3.12
N PRO A 80 31.54 -49.97 -4.33
CA PRO A 80 31.27 -49.53 -5.73
C PRO A 80 31.10 -50.71 -6.75
N PRO A 81 31.67 -50.86 -8.00
CA PRO A 81 32.96 -50.40 -8.63
C PRO A 81 32.80 -49.51 -9.90
N ASN A 82 33.75 -49.53 -10.87
CA ASN A 82 33.88 -48.56 -12.00
C ASN A 82 34.75 -49.08 -13.21
N VAL A 83 34.66 -48.46 -14.44
CA VAL A 83 35.67 -48.50 -15.58
C VAL A 83 35.87 -49.87 -16.33
N PRO A 84 36.40 -50.06 -17.60
CA PRO A 84 37.31 -49.25 -18.49
C PRO A 84 37.16 -49.18 -20.08
N VAL A 85 37.88 -48.21 -20.72
CA VAL A 85 38.73 -48.24 -21.98
C VAL A 85 38.19 -48.35 -23.46
N ASN A 86 38.09 -47.21 -24.18
CA ASN A 86 38.95 -46.64 -25.28
C ASN A 86 39.49 -47.45 -26.52
N ARG A 87 39.21 -47.02 -27.79
CA ARG A 87 40.19 -46.60 -28.89
C ARG A 87 39.68 -46.50 -30.36
N SER A 88 40.49 -45.87 -31.25
CA SER A 88 40.44 -45.66 -32.74
C SER A 88 39.39 -44.66 -33.28
N SER A 89 39.63 -43.79 -34.30
CA SER A 89 40.81 -43.51 -35.18
C SER A 89 40.63 -42.22 -36.03
N ASP A 90 41.60 -41.47 -36.61
CA ASP A 90 43.06 -41.27 -36.30
C ASP A 90 43.69 -39.95 -36.91
N GLU A 91 43.72 -39.69 -38.25
CA GLU A 91 44.50 -38.58 -38.92
C GLU A 91 43.63 -37.60 -39.77
N THR A 92 43.98 -36.36 -40.23
CA THR A 92 45.27 -35.71 -40.63
C THR A 92 45.35 -34.15 -40.45
N GLU A 93 46.56 -33.63 -40.20
CA GLU A 93 47.19 -32.33 -40.63
C GLU A 93 46.55 -30.90 -40.48
N THR A 94 47.11 -30.14 -39.52
CA THR A 94 47.59 -28.72 -39.53
C THR A 94 47.31 -27.76 -40.72
N MET A 95 46.97 -26.47 -40.53
CA MET A 95 47.96 -25.38 -40.23
C MET A 95 47.40 -23.97 -39.88
N ASN A 96 48.29 -23.16 -39.29
CA ASN A 96 48.31 -21.69 -39.01
C ASN A 96 47.62 -20.70 -39.98
N GLY A 97 47.35 -19.46 -39.50
CA GLY A 97 47.36 -18.28 -40.40
C GLY A 97 46.66 -16.97 -39.98
N THR A 98 47.18 -16.19 -39.03
CA THR A 98 46.79 -14.77 -38.83
C THR A 98 47.52 -13.82 -39.80
N SER A 99 46.85 -12.83 -40.41
CA SER A 99 47.24 -11.38 -40.38
C SER A 99 46.48 -10.44 -41.38
N GLN A 100 45.88 -9.38 -40.83
CA GLN A 100 45.76 -7.97 -41.30
C GLN A 100 45.25 -7.53 -42.71
N MET A 101 44.27 -6.61 -42.65
CA MET A 101 44.11 -5.32 -43.37
C MET A 101 44.26 -5.20 -44.91
N THR A 102 43.23 -4.60 -45.55
CA THR A 102 43.33 -3.28 -46.24
C THR A 102 41.93 -2.68 -46.54
N THR A 103 41.84 -1.47 -47.11
CA THR A 103 40.65 -0.59 -47.07
C THR A 103 40.16 -0.06 -48.43
N ARG A 104 38.84 0.18 -48.61
CA ARG A 104 38.20 1.21 -49.50
C ARG A 104 36.65 1.12 -49.42
N SER A 105 35.81 2.14 -49.67
CA SER A 105 35.97 3.62 -49.56
C SER A 105 34.67 4.42 -49.86
N LYS A 106 34.28 5.33 -48.94
CA LYS A 106 33.91 6.78 -49.16
C LYS A 106 32.97 7.17 -50.34
N ARG A 107 31.84 7.86 -50.12
CA ARG A 107 31.62 9.35 -50.02
C ARG A 107 30.08 9.65 -50.07
N LYS A 108 29.49 10.85 -49.81
CA LYS A 108 29.98 12.25 -49.69
C LYS A 108 28.95 13.17 -48.95
N GLU A 109 29.46 14.13 -48.16
CA GLU A 109 28.84 15.43 -47.77
C GLU A 109 29.80 16.57 -48.28
N PRO A 110 29.64 17.92 -48.10
CA PRO A 110 28.87 18.76 -47.14
C PRO A 110 28.21 20.01 -47.85
N PRO A 111 28.04 21.27 -47.33
CA PRO A 111 28.27 21.87 -45.99
C PRO A 111 27.22 22.89 -45.41
N TYR A 112 27.55 23.41 -44.23
CA TYR A 112 26.87 24.46 -43.43
C TYR A 112 26.89 25.89 -44.00
N ALA A 113 26.00 26.75 -43.46
CA ALA A 113 26.16 28.20 -43.35
C ALA A 113 25.52 28.73 -42.04
N VAL A 114 25.90 29.93 -41.58
CA VAL A 114 25.53 30.51 -40.26
C VAL A 114 25.21 32.00 -40.39
N ASP A 115 24.07 32.47 -39.85
CA ASP A 115 24.00 33.62 -38.92
C ASP A 115 22.59 33.76 -38.29
N GLY A 116 22.47 34.42 -37.13
CA GLY A 116 21.26 34.34 -36.28
C GLY A 116 20.52 35.65 -35.96
N ARG A 117 19.39 35.55 -35.23
CA ARG A 117 18.93 36.57 -34.23
C ARG A 117 17.65 36.18 -33.44
N ARG A 118 17.81 36.18 -32.11
CA ARG A 118 16.88 36.67 -31.06
C ARG A 118 15.35 36.37 -31.16
N SER A 119 14.95 35.35 -30.40
CA SER A 119 13.97 35.42 -29.29
C SER A 119 12.75 36.37 -29.38
N LYS A 120 11.56 35.79 -29.26
CA LYS A 120 10.42 36.38 -28.53
C LYS A 120 9.81 35.34 -27.58
N HIS A 121 9.41 35.77 -26.38
CA HIS A 121 8.73 34.91 -25.42
C HIS A 121 7.33 34.53 -25.89
N GLN A 122 6.94 33.30 -25.59
CA GLN A 122 5.55 32.91 -25.39
C GLN A 122 5.51 32.04 -24.13
N ARG A 123 4.58 32.30 -23.21
CA ARG A 123 4.47 31.53 -21.95
C ARG A 123 3.83 30.19 -22.26
N SER A 124 4.53 29.09 -21.97
CA SER A 124 3.88 27.87 -21.49
C SER A 124 3.59 28.06 -20.00
N ASN A 125 2.35 27.78 -19.58
CA ASN A 125 2.12 27.39 -18.20
C ASN A 125 2.56 25.92 -18.12
N GLY A 126 3.47 25.60 -17.21
CA GLY A 126 3.94 24.23 -17.03
C GLY A 126 3.09 23.50 -16.01
N GLU A 127 2.54 22.36 -16.39
CA GLU A 127 2.34 21.24 -15.47
C GLU A 127 3.64 20.43 -15.50
N GLU A 128 4.61 20.85 -14.69
CA GLU A 128 5.74 19.98 -14.35
C GLU A 128 5.24 18.96 -13.33
N SER A 129 5.29 17.68 -13.70
CA SER A 129 4.86 16.57 -12.85
C SER A 129 5.63 16.59 -11.52
N SER A 130 4.91 16.77 -10.41
CA SER A 130 5.53 16.81 -9.08
C SER A 130 6.11 15.45 -8.72
N ALA A 131 7.42 15.40 -8.47
CA ALA A 131 8.14 14.18 -8.09
C ALA A 131 7.80 13.75 -6.65
N GLY A 132 6.57 13.24 -6.43
CA GLY A 132 6.03 12.95 -5.09
C GLY A 132 5.03 11.79 -5.00
N GLU A 133 4.72 11.09 -6.09
CA GLU A 133 3.73 10.00 -6.13
C GLU A 133 4.27 8.67 -5.57
N ASN A 134 4.74 8.71 -4.32
CA ASN A 134 5.23 7.55 -3.56
C ASN A 134 4.07 6.73 -2.93
N THR A 135 3.12 6.30 -3.76
CA THR A 135 2.10 5.28 -3.42
C THR A 135 1.52 4.72 -4.72
N SER A 136 1.54 3.39 -4.89
CA SER A 136 0.87 2.76 -6.03
C SER A 136 -0.64 3.01 -5.98
N ILE A 137 -1.17 3.46 -7.12
CA ILE A 137 -2.52 3.14 -7.56
C ILE A 137 -2.49 1.65 -7.96
N VAL A 138 -3.55 0.90 -7.71
CA VAL A 138 -3.68 -0.45 -8.30
C VAL A 138 -3.91 -0.26 -9.79
N GLN A 139 -2.90 -0.58 -10.59
CA GLN A 139 -2.95 -0.55 -12.04
C GLN A 139 -3.02 -2.01 -12.50
N ASP A 140 -4.17 -2.42 -13.01
CA ASP A 140 -4.42 -3.81 -13.42
C ASP A 140 -3.41 -4.27 -14.47
N GLU A 141 -2.96 -5.53 -14.38
CA GLU A 141 -1.87 -6.04 -15.22
C GLU A 141 -2.27 -6.16 -16.69
N ALA A 142 -1.55 -5.41 -17.55
CA ALA A 142 -1.63 -5.52 -19.00
C ALA A 142 -0.31 -5.09 -19.66
N ASP A 143 0.80 -5.82 -19.39
CA ASP A 143 2.00 -5.69 -20.22
C ASP A 143 1.75 -6.33 -21.60
N GLY A 144 2.28 -5.69 -22.65
CA GLY A 144 1.73 -5.85 -23.99
C GLY A 144 2.50 -5.19 -25.15
N GLY A 145 3.82 -5.10 -25.07
CA GLY A 145 4.72 -4.98 -26.24
C GLY A 145 4.59 -3.74 -27.14
N PHE A 146 5.62 -2.90 -27.16
CA PHE A 146 5.79 -1.87 -28.20
C PHE A 146 5.99 -2.50 -29.59
N ASP A 147 5.12 -2.15 -30.54
CA ASP A 147 5.31 -2.34 -31.98
C ASP A 147 4.78 -1.10 -32.74
N ASP A 148 5.18 -0.90 -34.00
CA ASP A 148 5.10 0.40 -34.71
C ASP A 148 3.67 0.98 -34.93
N TYR A 149 3.55 2.31 -34.81
CA TYR A 149 2.34 3.07 -35.12
C TYR A 149 2.09 3.22 -36.64
N GLU A 150 1.08 2.55 -37.20
CA GLU A 150 0.41 3.00 -38.42
C GLU A 150 -0.86 3.84 -38.11
N ASP A 151 -1.13 4.85 -38.96
CA ASP A 151 -2.24 5.81 -38.82
C ASP A 151 -3.62 5.15 -39.09
N HIS A 152 -4.20 4.55 -38.05
CA HIS A 152 -5.55 3.99 -38.09
C HIS A 152 -6.58 4.98 -37.55
N ARG A 153 -7.26 5.66 -38.49
CA ARG A 153 -8.34 6.62 -38.19
C ARG A 153 -9.46 5.98 -37.36
N LEU A 154 -9.68 6.54 -36.17
CA LEU A 154 -10.87 6.27 -35.36
C LEU A 154 -12.16 6.46 -36.17
N PRO A 155 -13.18 5.60 -36.00
CA PRO A 155 -14.51 5.88 -36.53
C PRO A 155 -15.07 7.11 -35.83
N ALA A 156 -15.64 8.05 -36.60
CA ALA A 156 -16.13 9.30 -36.07
C ALA A 156 -17.29 9.07 -35.08
N VAL A 157 -17.06 9.37 -33.80
CA VAL A 157 -18.12 9.53 -32.81
C VAL A 157 -19.10 10.59 -33.34
N LEU A 158 -20.38 10.26 -33.40
CA LEU A 158 -21.41 11.22 -33.77
C LEU A 158 -21.45 12.32 -32.70
N PRO A 159 -21.24 13.61 -33.04
CA PRO A 159 -21.38 14.66 -32.07
C PRO A 159 -22.83 14.71 -31.57
N ALA A 160 -23.01 14.71 -30.25
CA ALA A 160 -24.29 15.04 -29.66
C ALA A 160 -24.78 16.38 -30.22
N GLY A 161 -26.09 16.50 -30.45
CA GLY A 161 -26.68 17.79 -30.81
C GLY A 161 -26.43 18.82 -29.70
N PRO A 162 -26.40 20.12 -30.02
CA PRO A 162 -26.31 21.14 -28.97
C PRO A 162 -27.46 20.98 -27.99
N ASP A 163 -27.17 20.94 -26.68
CA ASP A 163 -28.18 20.77 -25.65
C ASP A 163 -29.35 21.74 -25.85
N THR A 164 -30.56 21.21 -25.77
CA THR A 164 -31.76 22.03 -25.90
C THR A 164 -31.83 23.01 -24.73
N ALA A 165 -32.47 24.16 -24.94
CA ALA A 165 -32.74 25.11 -23.86
C ALA A 165 -33.55 24.48 -22.71
N GLU A 166 -34.29 23.41 -23.00
CA GLU A 166 -35.01 22.58 -22.02
C GLU A 166 -34.04 21.75 -21.17
N TRP A 167 -33.07 21.05 -21.78
CA TRP A 167 -32.01 20.36 -21.04
C TRP A 167 -31.19 21.32 -20.18
N GLN A 168 -30.77 22.47 -20.72
CA GLN A 168 -30.03 23.49 -19.96
C GLN A 168 -30.83 23.97 -18.73
N ALA A 169 -32.11 24.31 -18.91
CA ALA A 169 -32.99 24.73 -17.82
C ALA A 169 -33.35 23.62 -16.84
N THR A 170 -33.13 22.34 -17.16
CA THR A 170 -33.23 21.21 -16.22
C THR A 170 -31.92 21.01 -15.47
N ILE A 171 -30.78 21.02 -16.16
CA ILE A 171 -29.44 20.93 -15.56
C ILE A 171 -29.21 22.02 -14.50
N GLU A 172 -29.53 23.29 -14.78
CA GLU A 172 -29.42 24.40 -13.81
C GLU A 172 -30.19 24.16 -12.49
N LYS A 173 -31.21 23.29 -12.50
CA LYS A 173 -31.95 22.88 -11.30
C LYS A 173 -31.31 21.66 -10.64
N VAL A 174 -30.94 20.65 -11.44
CA VAL A 174 -30.39 19.37 -10.96
C VAL A 174 -29.07 19.60 -10.23
N VAL A 175 -28.15 20.38 -10.81
CA VAL A 175 -26.79 20.65 -10.29
C VAL A 175 -26.79 21.09 -8.82
N ARG A 176 -27.76 21.90 -8.40
CA ARG A 176 -27.85 22.41 -7.01
C ARG A 176 -28.19 21.35 -5.95
N ASN A 177 -28.62 20.17 -6.39
CA ASN A 177 -28.86 19.00 -5.52
C ASN A 177 -27.69 18.01 -5.57
N VAL A 178 -26.71 18.21 -6.45
CA VAL A 178 -25.52 17.36 -6.59
C VAL A 178 -24.41 17.90 -5.70
N VAL A 179 -23.64 16.99 -5.10
CA VAL A 179 -22.49 17.31 -4.25
C VAL A 179 -21.28 16.48 -4.64
N SER A 180 -20.09 17.06 -4.51
CA SER A 180 -18.82 16.30 -4.50
C SER A 180 -18.58 15.82 -3.07
N ILE A 181 -18.36 14.51 -2.89
CA ILE A 181 -18.07 13.90 -1.59
C ILE A 181 -16.56 13.71 -1.51
N ARG A 182 -15.92 14.26 -0.47
CA ARG A 182 -14.50 14.09 -0.15
C ARG A 182 -14.38 13.22 1.10
N PHE A 183 -13.76 12.04 1.00
CA PHE A 183 -13.80 11.05 2.08
C PHE A 183 -12.52 10.22 2.26
N CYS A 184 -12.34 9.75 3.49
CA CYS A 184 -11.41 8.74 3.93
C CYS A 184 -12.14 7.52 4.47
N GLN A 185 -11.66 6.33 4.11
CA GLN A 185 -11.88 5.09 4.84
C GLN A 185 -10.63 4.85 5.68
N THR A 186 -10.74 4.94 7.01
CA THR A 186 -9.56 5.20 7.87
C THR A 186 -8.75 3.96 8.26
N CYS A 187 -9.24 2.76 7.93
CA CYS A 187 -8.55 1.48 8.02
C CYS A 187 -9.14 0.49 7.01
N SER A 188 -8.48 -0.66 6.81
CA SER A 188 -9.02 -1.73 5.95
C SER A 188 -10.12 -2.51 6.69
N PHE A 189 -11.24 -2.78 6.01
CA PHE A 189 -12.40 -3.47 6.59
C PHE A 189 -13.23 -4.19 5.51
N ASP A 190 -13.59 -5.45 5.74
CA ASP A 190 -14.40 -6.31 4.86
C ASP A 190 -13.87 -6.43 3.41
N THR A 191 -14.41 -5.60 2.51
CA THR A 191 -14.06 -5.53 1.09
C THR A 191 -13.20 -4.32 0.75
N ASP A 192 -13.04 -3.37 1.67
CA ASP A 192 -12.62 -2.00 1.38
C ASP A 192 -11.27 -1.69 2.09
N PRO A 193 -10.20 -1.30 1.37
CA PRO A 193 -8.90 -0.98 1.97
C PRO A 193 -8.85 0.45 2.52
N ALA A 194 -7.91 0.73 3.43
CA ALA A 194 -7.64 2.10 3.89
C ALA A 194 -7.31 3.03 2.71
N LEU A 195 -8.21 3.98 2.39
CA LEU A 195 -8.11 4.83 1.20
C LEU A 195 -8.64 6.24 1.45
N THR A 196 -8.23 7.16 0.57
CA THR A 196 -8.85 8.49 0.43
C THR A 196 -9.30 8.64 -1.01
N SER A 197 -10.51 9.14 -1.24
CA SER A 197 -11.02 9.37 -2.58
C SER A 197 -12.03 10.53 -2.64
N GLU A 198 -12.52 10.78 -3.84
CA GLU A 198 -13.65 11.65 -4.11
C GLU A 198 -14.69 10.98 -4.99
N ALA A 199 -15.95 11.36 -4.80
CA ALA A 199 -17.09 10.79 -5.52
C ALA A 199 -18.20 11.83 -5.67
N THR A 200 -19.34 11.40 -6.20
CA THR A 200 -20.56 12.19 -6.31
C THR A 200 -21.64 11.67 -5.36
N GLY A 201 -22.52 12.55 -4.91
CA GLY A 201 -23.82 12.17 -4.34
C GLY A 201 -24.87 13.22 -4.66
N PHE A 202 -26.12 12.95 -4.30
CA PHE A 202 -27.19 13.93 -4.46
C PHE A 202 -28.22 13.92 -3.35
N ILE A 203 -28.75 15.10 -3.04
CA ILE A 203 -29.69 15.34 -1.95
C ILE A 203 -31.05 14.75 -2.31
N VAL A 204 -31.57 13.88 -1.44
CA VAL A 204 -32.88 13.21 -1.58
C VAL A 204 -33.88 13.61 -0.49
N ASP A 205 -33.40 14.25 0.59
CA ASP A 205 -34.24 14.88 1.62
C ASP A 205 -33.57 16.17 2.11
N ALA A 206 -34.19 17.32 1.79
CA ALA A 206 -33.67 18.64 2.14
C ALA A 206 -34.02 19.09 3.57
N GLU A 207 -35.03 18.48 4.21
CA GLU A 207 -35.42 18.81 5.58
C GLU A 207 -34.53 18.09 6.61
N ARG A 208 -34.12 16.86 6.27
CA ARG A 208 -33.30 15.97 7.12
C ARG A 208 -31.83 15.90 6.73
N GLY A 209 -31.50 16.39 5.53
CA GLY A 209 -30.15 16.39 4.99
C GLY A 209 -29.68 15.01 4.54
N TYR A 210 -30.52 14.19 3.90
CA TYR A 210 -30.10 12.90 3.36
C TYR A 210 -29.54 13.04 1.93
N ILE A 211 -28.41 12.38 1.69
CA ILE A 211 -27.71 12.31 0.40
C ILE A 211 -27.62 10.84 -0.01
N LEU A 212 -28.02 10.52 -1.25
CA LEU A 212 -27.82 9.21 -1.86
C LEU A 212 -26.49 9.18 -2.63
N THR A 213 -25.73 8.10 -2.46
CA THR A 213 -24.50 7.78 -3.21
C THR A 213 -24.28 6.25 -3.22
N ASN A 214 -23.18 5.75 -3.77
CA ASN A 214 -22.85 4.32 -3.78
C ASN A 214 -22.43 3.78 -2.40
N ARG A 215 -22.54 2.46 -2.18
CA ARG A 215 -22.07 1.80 -0.95
C ARG A 215 -20.56 1.93 -0.83
N HIS A 216 -19.82 1.75 -1.92
CA HIS A 216 -18.36 1.87 -1.92
C HIS A 216 -17.87 3.29 -1.57
N VAL A 217 -18.70 4.32 -1.79
CA VAL A 217 -18.44 5.72 -1.37
C VAL A 217 -18.71 5.92 0.13
N VAL A 218 -19.79 5.34 0.67
CA VAL A 218 -20.07 5.38 2.11
C VAL A 218 -19.08 4.52 2.92
N GLY A 219 -18.52 3.47 2.30
CA GLY A 219 -17.57 2.54 2.90
C GLY A 219 -18.20 1.58 3.91
N SER A 220 -17.72 0.35 3.97
CA SER A 220 -18.16 -0.65 4.96
C SER A 220 -17.50 -0.47 6.33
N GLY A 221 -16.31 0.12 6.40
CA GLY A 221 -15.56 0.35 7.63
C GLY A 221 -15.79 1.73 8.30
N PRO A 222 -14.80 2.19 9.09
CA PRO A 222 -14.69 3.56 9.57
C PRO A 222 -14.57 4.61 8.46
N PHE A 223 -15.49 5.58 8.48
CA PHE A 223 -15.60 6.66 7.50
C PHE A 223 -15.35 8.01 8.16
N TRP A 224 -14.67 8.91 7.44
CA TRP A 224 -14.64 10.34 7.73
C TRP A 224 -14.71 11.13 6.42
N GLY A 225 -15.56 12.16 6.33
CA GLY A 225 -15.71 12.92 5.09
C GLY A 225 -16.63 14.12 5.18
N TYR A 226 -16.71 14.85 4.07
CA TYR A 226 -17.55 16.04 3.92
C TYR A 226 -18.02 16.22 2.48
N CYS A 227 -19.13 16.94 2.32
CA CYS A 227 -19.72 17.28 1.04
C CYS A 227 -19.38 18.73 0.66
N VAL A 228 -18.98 18.92 -0.60
CA VAL A 228 -18.79 20.24 -1.23
C VAL A 228 -19.97 20.47 -2.18
N PHE A 229 -20.69 21.57 -1.95
CA PHE A 229 -21.86 21.95 -2.73
C PHE A 229 -21.46 22.84 -3.92
N ASP A 230 -22.34 23.00 -4.91
CA ASP A 230 -22.16 23.85 -6.11
C ASP A 230 -21.56 25.23 -5.79
N ASN A 231 -22.12 25.91 -4.78
CA ASN A 231 -21.66 27.24 -4.32
C ASN A 231 -20.35 27.24 -3.51
N HIS A 232 -19.68 26.09 -3.39
CA HIS A 232 -18.44 25.87 -2.63
C HIS A 232 -18.57 26.05 -1.10
N GLU A 233 -19.78 25.96 -0.54
CA GLU A 233 -19.89 25.64 0.89
C GLU A 233 -19.50 24.18 1.13
N GLU A 234 -18.73 23.92 2.20
CA GLU A 234 -18.47 22.57 2.70
C GLU A 234 -19.42 22.27 3.88
N VAL A 235 -19.91 21.04 3.97
CA VAL A 235 -20.60 20.54 5.19
C VAL A 235 -20.13 19.13 5.48
N ASP A 236 -19.75 18.87 6.73
CA ASP A 236 -19.33 17.54 7.17
C ASP A 236 -20.50 16.54 7.07
N ALA A 237 -20.19 15.31 6.65
CA ALA A 237 -21.18 14.30 6.33
C ALA A 237 -20.80 12.94 6.94
N TYR A 238 -21.80 12.13 7.29
CA TYR A 238 -21.59 10.83 7.94
C TYR A 238 -22.55 9.75 7.45
N PRO A 239 -22.17 8.45 7.50
CA PRO A 239 -23.06 7.34 7.17
C PRO A 239 -24.28 7.26 8.10
N VAL A 240 -25.44 6.95 7.52
CA VAL A 240 -26.67 6.60 8.27
C VAL A 240 -27.27 5.28 7.77
N TYR A 241 -27.04 4.93 6.49
CA TYR A 241 -27.32 3.61 5.97
C TYR A 241 -26.32 3.25 4.87
N ARG A 242 -26.04 1.97 4.72
CA ARG A 242 -25.23 1.40 3.65
C ARG A 242 -25.69 -0.02 3.45
N ASP A 243 -25.93 -0.40 2.21
CA ASP A 243 -26.54 -1.69 1.95
C ASP A 243 -25.54 -2.84 2.14
N PRO A 244 -25.98 -4.01 2.65
CA PRO A 244 -25.12 -5.19 2.69
C PRO A 244 -24.71 -5.73 1.31
N VAL A 245 -25.58 -5.60 0.30
CA VAL A 245 -25.49 -6.39 -0.94
C VAL A 245 -25.58 -5.56 -2.23
N HIS A 246 -26.16 -4.35 -2.20
CA HIS A 246 -26.24 -3.47 -3.37
C HIS A 246 -25.46 -2.18 -3.22
N ASP A 247 -24.98 -1.62 -4.34
CA ASP A 247 -24.07 -0.50 -4.30
C ASP A 247 -24.76 0.86 -4.07
N PHE A 248 -25.45 1.01 -2.94
CA PHE A 248 -26.01 2.26 -2.47
C PHE A 248 -25.88 2.46 -0.95
N GLY A 249 -25.82 3.73 -0.56
CA GLY A 249 -25.86 4.16 0.83
C GLY A 249 -26.38 5.59 0.98
N PHE A 250 -26.70 5.96 2.21
CA PHE A 250 -27.15 7.30 2.58
C PHE A 250 -26.16 7.93 3.55
N LEU A 251 -25.61 9.07 3.13
CA LEU A 251 -24.93 10.02 4.01
C LEU A 251 -25.95 11.03 4.56
N LYS A 252 -25.62 11.66 5.68
CA LYS A 252 -26.38 12.77 6.26
C LYS A 252 -25.48 13.96 6.59
N PHE A 253 -25.99 15.16 6.34
CA PHE A 253 -25.41 16.46 6.70
C PHE A 253 -26.42 17.26 7.56
N ASP A 254 -26.04 18.44 8.08
CA ASP A 254 -26.99 19.39 8.68
C ASP A 254 -27.36 20.48 7.65
N PRO A 255 -28.63 20.53 7.16
CA PRO A 255 -29.08 21.60 6.25
C PRO A 255 -28.92 23.02 6.82
N LYS A 256 -28.80 23.18 8.15
CA LYS A 256 -28.62 24.48 8.82
C LYS A 256 -27.16 24.98 8.78
N ALA A 257 -26.21 24.14 8.40
CA ALA A 257 -24.82 24.55 8.22
C ALA A 257 -24.64 25.41 6.95
N ILE A 258 -25.47 25.18 5.94
CA ILE A 258 -25.51 25.89 4.66
C ILE A 258 -26.14 27.27 4.87
N LYS A 259 -25.44 28.32 4.44
CA LYS A 259 -25.79 29.73 4.73
C LYS A 259 -26.14 30.52 3.46
N TYR A 260 -25.66 30.09 2.30
CA TYR A 260 -25.73 30.89 1.07
C TYR A 260 -26.45 30.21 -0.11
N MET A 261 -26.87 28.94 0.02
CA MET A 261 -27.69 28.23 -0.97
C MET A 261 -29.00 27.69 -0.36
N PRO A 262 -30.15 27.80 -1.06
CA PRO A 262 -31.36 27.07 -0.68
C PRO A 262 -31.19 25.57 -0.96
N VAL A 263 -31.35 24.73 0.06
CA VAL A 263 -31.29 23.27 -0.07
C VAL A 263 -32.56 22.77 -0.75
N THR A 264 -32.41 21.98 -1.83
CA THR A 264 -33.51 21.26 -2.48
C THR A 264 -33.17 19.77 -2.59
N ALA A 265 -34.16 18.95 -2.93
CA ALA A 265 -34.01 17.50 -3.06
C ALA A 265 -34.47 17.02 -4.45
N LEU A 266 -33.76 16.03 -4.99
CA LEU A 266 -34.01 15.44 -6.30
C LEU A 266 -34.95 14.22 -6.16
N PRO A 267 -36.16 14.21 -6.75
CA PRO A 267 -37.09 13.12 -6.54
C PRO A 267 -36.67 11.84 -7.27
N LEU A 268 -36.64 10.72 -6.54
CA LEU A 268 -36.38 9.38 -7.08
C LEU A 268 -37.63 8.85 -7.82
N ARG A 269 -37.48 8.48 -9.09
CA ARG A 269 -38.56 8.01 -9.99
C ARG A 269 -38.13 6.82 -10.85
N PRO A 270 -37.86 5.63 -10.26
CA PRO A 270 -37.52 4.42 -11.01
C PRO A 270 -38.60 4.03 -12.04
N ASP A 271 -39.87 4.35 -11.78
CA ASP A 271 -41.01 4.10 -12.69
C ASP A 271 -40.92 4.81 -14.05
N LEU A 272 -40.02 5.79 -14.18
CA LEU A 272 -39.75 6.49 -15.42
C LEU A 272 -38.65 5.84 -16.27
N ALA A 273 -37.81 4.95 -15.72
CA ALA A 273 -36.70 4.31 -16.43
C ALA A 273 -37.19 3.38 -17.56
N LYS A 274 -36.83 3.69 -18.81
CA LYS A 274 -37.25 2.95 -20.02
C LYS A 274 -36.14 2.96 -21.07
N VAL A 275 -35.98 1.86 -21.80
CA VAL A 275 -35.06 1.79 -22.95
C VAL A 275 -35.46 2.84 -24.00
N GLY A 276 -34.46 3.55 -24.53
CA GLY A 276 -34.64 4.64 -25.50
C GLY A 276 -34.92 6.02 -24.90
N ILE A 277 -34.93 6.17 -23.58
CA ILE A 277 -34.97 7.50 -22.94
C ILE A 277 -33.58 8.15 -22.97
N GLU A 278 -33.55 9.40 -23.42
CA GLU A 278 -32.39 10.29 -23.29
C GLU A 278 -32.22 10.72 -21.82
N ILE A 279 -30.98 10.67 -21.35
CA ILE A 279 -30.59 10.96 -19.97
C ILE A 279 -29.41 11.94 -19.93
N ARG A 280 -29.20 12.53 -18.75
CA ARG A 280 -27.94 13.16 -18.37
C ARG A 280 -27.43 12.53 -17.07
N VAL A 281 -26.14 12.26 -16.99
CA VAL A 281 -25.45 11.98 -15.72
C VAL A 281 -24.80 13.29 -15.29
N VAL A 282 -25.05 13.73 -14.05
CA VAL A 282 -24.58 15.05 -13.55
C VAL A 282 -23.77 14.83 -12.29
N GLY A 283 -22.48 15.13 -12.32
CA GLY A 283 -21.59 14.78 -11.21
C GLY A 283 -20.17 15.28 -11.33
N ASN A 284 -19.34 14.79 -10.43
CA ASN A 284 -17.89 14.96 -10.41
C ASN A 284 -17.26 13.91 -11.34
N ASP A 285 -16.27 14.25 -12.15
CA ASP A 285 -15.69 13.33 -13.15
C ASP A 285 -14.20 13.65 -13.29
N ALA A 286 -13.34 12.66 -13.06
CA ALA A 286 -11.88 12.83 -12.84
C ALA A 286 -11.49 13.88 -11.76
N GLY A 287 -12.42 14.29 -10.89
CA GLY A 287 -12.22 15.36 -9.90
C GLY A 287 -12.54 16.77 -10.41
N GLU A 288 -12.97 16.92 -11.67
CA GLU A 288 -13.54 18.16 -12.17
C GLU A 288 -14.97 18.32 -11.61
N LYS A 289 -15.17 19.41 -10.86
CA LYS A 289 -16.33 19.63 -9.97
C LYS A 289 -17.72 19.52 -10.61
N LEU A 290 -17.83 19.62 -11.93
CA LEU A 290 -19.10 19.42 -12.63
C LEU A 290 -18.93 18.99 -14.09
N SER A 291 -19.06 17.69 -14.32
CA SER A 291 -19.25 17.07 -15.63
C SER A 291 -20.73 16.75 -15.86
N ILE A 292 -21.16 16.83 -17.12
CA ILE A 292 -22.53 16.58 -17.57
C ILE A 292 -22.45 15.67 -18.79
N LEU A 293 -22.70 14.38 -18.59
CA LEU A 293 -22.56 13.36 -19.62
C LEU A 293 -23.92 13.05 -20.24
N SER A 294 -23.99 13.09 -21.58
CA SER A 294 -25.19 12.70 -22.33
C SER A 294 -25.20 11.20 -22.64
N GLY A 295 -26.37 10.59 -22.59
CA GLY A 295 -26.52 9.18 -22.94
C GLY A 295 -27.97 8.78 -23.21
N VAL A 296 -28.15 7.51 -23.57
CA VAL A 296 -29.46 6.88 -23.78
C VAL A 296 -29.46 5.50 -23.13
N ILE A 297 -30.51 5.20 -22.37
CA ILE A 297 -30.69 3.88 -21.74
C ILE A 297 -30.89 2.83 -22.84
N SER A 298 -29.97 1.87 -22.93
CA SER A 298 -29.97 0.80 -23.93
C SER A 298 -30.54 -0.52 -23.41
N ARG A 299 -30.44 -0.79 -22.09
CA ARG A 299 -30.95 -2.02 -21.46
C ARG A 299 -31.39 -1.78 -20.00
N LEU A 300 -32.31 -2.61 -19.50
CA LEU A 300 -32.78 -2.62 -18.10
C LEU A 300 -32.62 -3.99 -17.39
N ASP A 301 -32.47 -5.08 -18.15
CA ASP A 301 -32.44 -6.47 -17.68
C ASP A 301 -31.03 -7.08 -17.73
N ARG A 302 -29.99 -6.30 -17.44
CA ARG A 302 -28.62 -6.81 -17.32
C ARG A 302 -28.44 -7.42 -15.92
N ASN A 303 -27.77 -8.57 -15.80
CA ASN A 303 -27.27 -9.03 -14.50
C ASN A 303 -26.27 -8.01 -13.92
N ALA A 304 -26.06 -8.04 -12.60
CA ALA A 304 -25.01 -7.26 -11.95
C ALA A 304 -23.64 -7.51 -12.61
N PRO A 305 -22.81 -6.46 -12.80
CA PRO A 305 -21.44 -6.62 -13.24
C PRO A 305 -20.58 -7.29 -12.15
N GLU A 306 -19.62 -8.09 -12.57
CA GLU A 306 -18.58 -8.68 -11.73
C GLU A 306 -17.31 -7.83 -11.90
N TYR A 307 -16.77 -7.31 -10.80
CA TYR A 307 -15.61 -6.40 -10.80
C TYR A 307 -14.28 -7.08 -10.45
N GLY A 308 -14.25 -8.42 -10.39
CA GLY A 308 -13.09 -9.17 -9.96
C GLY A 308 -13.06 -9.35 -8.44
N GLU A 309 -11.96 -8.96 -7.81
CA GLU A 309 -11.72 -9.20 -6.38
C GLU A 309 -12.19 -8.04 -5.50
N GLY A 310 -12.97 -8.35 -4.47
CA GLY A 310 -13.50 -7.37 -3.52
C GLY A 310 -15.03 -7.29 -3.55
N TYR A 311 -15.57 -6.07 -3.48
CA TYR A 311 -17.02 -5.84 -3.49
C TYR A 311 -17.64 -6.09 -4.88
N SER A 312 -18.79 -6.76 -4.94
CA SER A 312 -19.61 -6.83 -6.16
C SER A 312 -21.07 -7.10 -5.84
N ASP A 313 -21.97 -6.41 -6.53
CA ASP A 313 -23.42 -6.60 -6.43
C ASP A 313 -23.86 -8.01 -6.88
N PHE A 314 -24.99 -8.47 -6.35
CA PHE A 314 -25.68 -9.69 -6.78
C PHE A 314 -27.16 -9.62 -6.39
N ASN A 315 -27.99 -10.53 -6.91
CA ASN A 315 -29.45 -10.50 -6.72
C ASN A 315 -30.09 -9.15 -7.12
N THR A 316 -29.66 -8.59 -8.28
CA THR A 316 -30.23 -7.37 -8.87
C THR A 316 -30.04 -7.32 -10.38
N CYS A 317 -30.84 -6.48 -11.03
CA CYS A 317 -30.61 -6.04 -12.40
C CYS A 317 -29.86 -4.70 -12.40
N TYR A 318 -28.99 -4.49 -13.38
CA TYR A 318 -28.44 -3.18 -13.71
C TYR A 318 -29.06 -2.63 -14.99
N TYR A 319 -29.20 -1.31 -15.05
CA TYR A 319 -29.49 -0.61 -16.29
C TYR A 319 -28.16 -0.33 -17.01
N GLN A 320 -28.21 -0.36 -18.35
CA GLN A 320 -27.05 -0.07 -19.19
C GLN A 320 -27.37 1.12 -20.10
N ALA A 321 -26.40 2.01 -20.29
CA ALA A 321 -26.49 3.11 -21.23
C ALA A 321 -25.20 3.31 -22.01
N SER A 322 -25.32 3.97 -23.17
CA SER A 322 -24.17 4.55 -23.88
C SER A 322 -23.91 5.93 -23.31
N ALA A 323 -23.05 6.01 -22.30
CA ALA A 323 -22.39 7.22 -21.81
C ALA A 323 -20.89 6.89 -21.63
N ALA A 324 -20.10 7.86 -21.19
CA ALA A 324 -18.63 7.76 -21.13
C ALA A 324 -18.10 8.31 -19.80
N ALA A 325 -18.63 7.81 -18.68
CA ALA A 325 -18.25 8.29 -17.35
C ALA A 325 -16.94 7.67 -16.84
N SER A 326 -16.19 8.44 -16.03
CA SER A 326 -14.91 8.01 -15.47
C SER A 326 -14.93 7.97 -13.93
N GLY A 327 -13.74 7.86 -13.30
CA GLY A 327 -13.59 7.86 -11.84
C GLY A 327 -14.14 9.14 -11.20
N GLY A 328 -14.76 9.01 -10.02
CA GLY A 328 -15.45 10.11 -9.33
C GLY A 328 -16.93 10.28 -9.71
N SER A 329 -17.35 9.74 -10.87
CA SER A 329 -18.76 9.77 -11.30
C SER A 329 -19.67 8.84 -10.48
N SER A 330 -19.09 7.90 -9.73
CA SER A 330 -19.78 7.06 -8.74
C SER A 330 -20.71 7.90 -7.85
N GLY A 331 -21.97 7.47 -7.76
CA GLY A 331 -23.02 8.11 -6.97
C GLY A 331 -23.74 9.26 -7.65
N SER A 332 -23.43 9.58 -8.91
CA SER A 332 -24.13 10.61 -9.67
C SER A 332 -25.60 10.24 -9.93
N PRO A 333 -26.55 11.19 -9.85
CA PRO A 333 -27.89 10.97 -10.33
C PRO A 333 -27.92 10.86 -11.85
N VAL A 334 -28.57 9.82 -12.36
CA VAL A 334 -28.96 9.72 -13.77
C VAL A 334 -30.35 10.34 -13.89
N VAL A 335 -30.46 11.48 -14.59
CA VAL A 335 -31.72 12.25 -14.69
C VAL A 335 -32.34 12.21 -16.08
N ASN A 336 -33.67 12.30 -16.12
CA ASN A 336 -34.44 12.53 -17.35
C ASN A 336 -34.64 14.03 -17.64
N ILE A 337 -35.24 14.36 -18.79
CA ILE A 337 -35.51 15.75 -19.24
C ILE A 337 -36.33 16.58 -18.23
N ASP A 338 -37.20 15.96 -17.44
CA ASP A 338 -38.00 16.64 -16.40
C ASP A 338 -37.17 17.00 -15.14
N GLY A 339 -35.97 16.42 -14.99
CA GLY A 339 -35.14 16.57 -13.79
C GLY A 339 -35.45 15.58 -12.67
N TYR A 340 -36.05 14.42 -12.96
CA TYR A 340 -36.19 13.33 -11.99
C TYR A 340 -35.03 12.35 -12.08
N ALA A 341 -34.55 11.85 -10.93
CA ALA A 341 -33.57 10.78 -10.89
C ALA A 341 -34.22 9.44 -11.25
N VAL A 342 -33.70 8.74 -12.26
CA VAL A 342 -34.23 7.45 -12.76
C VAL A 342 -33.30 6.27 -12.49
N ALA A 343 -32.01 6.52 -12.28
CA ALA A 343 -31.00 5.54 -11.87
C ALA A 343 -29.86 6.22 -11.06
N LEU A 344 -29.01 5.40 -10.43
CA LEU A 344 -27.78 5.83 -9.75
C LEU A 344 -26.56 5.37 -10.56
N GLN A 345 -25.63 6.25 -10.93
CA GLN A 345 -24.36 5.84 -11.54
C GLN A 345 -23.55 5.03 -10.54
N ALA A 346 -23.03 3.87 -10.96
CA ALA A 346 -22.23 2.97 -10.13
C ALA A 346 -20.85 2.66 -10.73
N GLY A 347 -20.72 2.65 -12.07
CA GLY A 347 -19.42 2.57 -12.72
C GLY A 347 -19.49 2.35 -14.24
N GLY A 348 -18.41 2.73 -14.92
CA GLY A 348 -18.19 2.43 -16.33
C GLY A 348 -17.52 1.06 -16.55
N ARG A 349 -17.24 0.73 -17.81
CA ARG A 349 -16.46 -0.46 -18.19
C ARG A 349 -14.98 -0.09 -18.37
N ALA A 350 -14.09 -0.79 -17.65
CA ALA A 350 -12.68 -0.42 -17.54
C ALA A 350 -11.85 -0.46 -18.85
N ASP A 351 -12.34 -1.15 -19.89
CA ASP A 351 -11.67 -1.23 -21.21
C ASP A 351 -11.92 -0.02 -22.12
N GLY A 352 -12.38 1.11 -21.57
CA GLY A 352 -12.63 2.35 -22.30
C GLY A 352 -13.84 2.30 -23.23
N ALA A 353 -14.63 1.22 -23.21
CA ALA A 353 -15.87 1.15 -23.95
C ALA A 353 -16.94 2.08 -23.35
N ALA A 354 -17.60 2.88 -24.20
CA ALA A 354 -18.71 3.76 -23.80
C ALA A 354 -19.96 2.94 -23.39
N THR A 355 -19.93 2.41 -22.17
CA THR A 355 -20.96 1.56 -21.58
C THR A 355 -20.91 1.72 -20.06
N ASP A 356 -21.89 2.45 -19.54
CA ASP A 356 -22.06 2.70 -18.11
C ASP A 356 -23.10 1.76 -17.50
N TYR A 357 -22.91 1.46 -16.22
CA TYR A 357 -23.75 0.59 -15.39
C TYR A 357 -24.43 1.40 -14.29
N PHE A 358 -25.76 1.45 -14.32
CA PHE A 358 -26.56 2.16 -13.33
C PHE A 358 -27.38 1.20 -12.46
N LEU A 359 -27.43 1.49 -11.16
CA LEU A 359 -28.25 0.78 -10.19
C LEU A 359 -29.71 1.30 -10.21
N PRO A 360 -30.74 0.41 -10.17
CA PRO A 360 -32.14 0.81 -10.04
C PRO A 360 -32.45 1.53 -8.72
N LEU A 361 -33.37 2.51 -8.77
CA LEU A 361 -33.72 3.32 -7.60
C LEU A 361 -34.83 2.72 -6.71
N ASP A 362 -35.39 1.55 -7.02
CA ASP A 362 -36.49 0.94 -6.28
C ASP A 362 -36.12 0.59 -4.83
N ARG A 363 -34.98 -0.11 -4.65
CA ARG A 363 -34.42 -0.43 -3.31
C ARG A 363 -33.94 0.83 -2.57
N PRO A 364 -33.19 1.78 -3.17
CA PRO A 364 -32.93 3.09 -2.58
C PRO A 364 -34.20 3.85 -2.14
N LEU A 365 -35.26 3.85 -2.94
CA LEU A 365 -36.54 4.51 -2.61
C LEU A 365 -37.28 3.81 -1.46
N ARG A 366 -37.18 2.47 -1.35
CA ARG A 366 -37.67 1.71 -0.18
C ARG A 366 -36.91 2.11 1.09
N ALA A 367 -35.58 2.14 1.03
CA ALA A 367 -34.72 2.49 2.16
C ALA A 367 -34.92 3.96 2.61
N LEU A 368 -34.97 4.90 1.68
CA LEU A 368 -35.23 6.33 1.95
C LEU A 368 -36.56 6.52 2.70
N LYS A 369 -37.64 5.84 2.29
CA LYS A 369 -38.93 5.89 3.01
C LYS A 369 -38.81 5.38 4.45
N CYS A 370 -38.03 4.33 4.69
CA CYS A 370 -37.80 3.83 6.06
C CYS A 370 -37.03 4.86 6.91
N LEU A 371 -36.00 5.52 6.36
CA LEU A 371 -35.28 6.62 7.02
C LEU A 371 -36.18 7.86 7.28
N GLN A 372 -37.12 8.13 6.38
CA GLN A 372 -38.12 9.19 6.53
C GLN A 372 -39.21 8.83 7.56
N GLU A 373 -39.57 7.56 7.69
CA GLU A 373 -40.54 7.08 8.69
C GLU A 373 -39.91 6.74 10.05
N GLY A 374 -38.57 6.79 10.17
CA GLY A 374 -37.85 6.42 11.40
C GLY A 374 -37.93 4.92 11.71
N LYS A 375 -38.04 4.08 10.67
CA LYS A 375 -38.21 2.62 10.78
C LYS A 375 -36.92 1.88 10.41
N PRO A 376 -36.61 0.74 11.05
CA PRO A 376 -35.47 -0.08 10.65
C PRO A 376 -35.66 -0.61 9.21
N ILE A 377 -34.62 -0.50 8.39
CA ILE A 377 -34.61 -1.05 7.03
C ILE A 377 -34.40 -2.56 7.11
N THR A 378 -35.49 -3.32 7.14
CA THR A 378 -35.42 -4.78 7.12
C THR A 378 -34.78 -5.28 5.83
N ARG A 379 -33.85 -6.22 5.94
CA ARG A 379 -33.17 -6.85 4.81
C ARG A 379 -33.15 -8.37 4.95
N GLY A 380 -33.86 -9.03 4.04
CA GLY A 380 -34.02 -10.47 4.03
C GLY A 380 -33.16 -11.14 2.97
N ASP A 381 -32.57 -12.27 3.33
CA ASP A 381 -31.91 -13.15 2.36
C ASP A 381 -31.95 -14.62 2.82
N ILE A 382 -31.72 -15.54 1.88
CA ILE A 382 -31.70 -16.99 2.07
C ILE A 382 -30.32 -17.62 1.80
N GLN A 383 -29.28 -16.79 1.61
CA GLN A 383 -27.91 -17.15 1.21
C GLN A 383 -27.85 -17.92 -0.11
N CYS A 384 -28.55 -17.40 -1.12
CA CYS A 384 -28.59 -17.93 -2.49
C CYS A 384 -28.43 -16.77 -3.48
N GLN A 385 -27.41 -16.83 -4.33
CA GLN A 385 -27.33 -15.96 -5.51
C GLN A 385 -28.21 -16.56 -6.62
N PHE A 386 -29.04 -15.72 -7.22
CA PHE A 386 -29.74 -16.01 -8.47
C PHE A 386 -29.17 -15.14 -9.60
N LEU A 387 -29.12 -15.69 -10.81
CA LEU A 387 -28.91 -14.94 -12.04
C LEU A 387 -30.19 -14.91 -12.87
N LEU A 388 -30.36 -13.82 -13.63
CA LEU A 388 -31.41 -13.68 -14.63
C LEU A 388 -30.95 -14.38 -15.92
N LYS A 389 -31.62 -15.48 -16.30
CA LYS A 389 -31.31 -16.28 -17.50
C LYS A 389 -32.49 -16.30 -18.49
N PRO A 390 -32.25 -16.25 -19.81
CA PRO A 390 -33.30 -16.25 -20.82
C PRO A 390 -34.03 -17.60 -20.92
N PHE A 391 -35.27 -17.60 -21.41
CA PHE A 391 -36.09 -18.82 -21.52
C PHE A 391 -35.44 -19.97 -22.32
N ASP A 392 -34.49 -19.74 -23.23
CA ASP A 392 -33.78 -20.82 -23.92
C ASP A 392 -32.70 -21.48 -23.06
N GLU A 393 -32.00 -20.74 -22.20
CA GLU A 393 -31.17 -21.32 -21.13
C GLU A 393 -32.02 -22.06 -20.10
N CYS A 394 -33.08 -21.42 -19.60
CA CYS A 394 -33.96 -22.05 -18.60
C CYS A 394 -34.55 -23.37 -19.10
N ARG A 395 -34.83 -23.51 -20.41
CA ARG A 395 -35.24 -24.80 -21.02
C ARG A 395 -34.14 -25.86 -21.01
N ARG A 396 -32.86 -25.49 -21.13
CA ARG A 396 -31.72 -26.44 -20.99
C ARG A 396 -31.61 -26.95 -19.55
N LEU A 397 -31.95 -26.11 -18.57
CA LEU A 397 -32.02 -26.45 -17.14
C LEU A 397 -33.31 -27.20 -16.74
N GLY A 398 -34.30 -27.26 -17.64
CA GLY A 398 -35.50 -28.09 -17.50
C GLY A 398 -36.85 -27.35 -17.54
N LEU A 399 -36.89 -26.04 -17.79
CA LEU A 399 -38.14 -25.27 -17.89
C LEU A 399 -39.15 -25.93 -18.82
N THR A 400 -40.25 -26.43 -18.24
CA THR A 400 -41.27 -27.14 -19.02
C THR A 400 -42.13 -26.15 -19.82
N PRO A 401 -42.61 -26.53 -21.03
CA PRO A 401 -43.48 -25.66 -21.84
C PRO A 401 -44.75 -25.19 -21.13
N LYS A 402 -45.25 -25.96 -20.14
CA LYS A 402 -46.34 -25.59 -19.22
C LYS A 402 -46.01 -24.30 -18.47
N TRP A 403 -44.86 -24.26 -17.79
CA TRP A 403 -44.45 -23.10 -17.00
C TRP A 403 -43.98 -21.93 -17.88
N GLU A 404 -43.28 -22.18 -19.00
CA GLU A 404 -42.93 -21.12 -19.96
C GLU A 404 -44.19 -20.43 -20.50
N ALA A 405 -45.22 -21.18 -20.91
CA ALA A 405 -46.47 -20.63 -21.39
C ALA A 405 -47.25 -19.87 -20.30
N GLN A 406 -47.21 -20.33 -19.05
CA GLN A 406 -47.82 -19.64 -17.92
C GLN A 406 -47.10 -18.32 -17.58
N MET A 407 -45.76 -18.33 -17.58
CA MET A 407 -44.95 -17.12 -17.33
C MET A 407 -45.13 -16.08 -18.44
N ARG A 408 -45.04 -16.49 -19.72
CA ARG A 408 -45.30 -15.58 -20.86
C ARG A 408 -46.74 -15.02 -20.87
N LYS A 409 -47.71 -15.72 -20.29
CA LYS A 409 -49.09 -15.23 -20.14
C LYS A 409 -49.24 -14.22 -19.00
N ALA A 410 -48.53 -14.39 -17.89
CA ALA A 410 -48.54 -13.46 -16.76
C ALA A 410 -47.70 -12.20 -17.05
N PHE A 411 -46.53 -12.39 -17.67
CA PHE A 411 -45.51 -11.38 -17.88
C PHE A 411 -45.12 -11.29 -19.38
N PRO A 412 -45.99 -10.75 -20.26
CA PRO A 412 -45.81 -10.83 -21.71
C PRO A 412 -44.65 -9.98 -22.28
N LYS A 413 -43.97 -9.20 -21.45
CA LYS A 413 -42.76 -8.44 -21.81
C LYS A 413 -41.46 -9.11 -21.36
N GLU A 414 -41.54 -10.03 -20.41
CA GLU A 414 -40.38 -10.65 -19.78
C GLU A 414 -39.94 -11.87 -20.60
N THR A 415 -38.63 -12.02 -20.80
CA THR A 415 -38.03 -13.12 -21.58
C THR A 415 -37.16 -14.06 -20.75
N ASN A 416 -37.05 -13.79 -19.45
CA ASN A 416 -36.03 -14.33 -18.56
C ASN A 416 -36.68 -14.83 -17.25
N LEU A 417 -35.98 -15.69 -16.52
CA LEU A 417 -36.33 -16.15 -15.16
C LEU A 417 -35.12 -16.09 -14.23
N LEU A 418 -35.38 -16.11 -12.93
CA LEU A 418 -34.36 -16.23 -11.89
C LEU A 418 -33.94 -17.70 -11.75
N VAL A 419 -32.64 -17.95 -11.75
CA VAL A 419 -32.03 -19.28 -11.64
C VAL A 419 -30.96 -19.26 -10.55
N ALA A 420 -30.95 -20.23 -9.65
CA ALA A 420 -29.93 -20.32 -8.60
C ALA A 420 -28.55 -20.62 -9.20
N GLU A 421 -27.53 -19.82 -8.86
CA GLU A 421 -26.17 -19.97 -9.40
C GLU A 421 -25.16 -20.32 -8.30
N ILE A 422 -25.30 -19.76 -7.09
CA ILE A 422 -24.46 -20.08 -5.92
C ILE A 422 -25.35 -20.26 -4.68
N VAL A 423 -25.26 -21.41 -4.01
CA VAL A 423 -25.92 -21.67 -2.72
C VAL A 423 -24.85 -21.82 -1.64
N LEU A 424 -24.83 -20.93 -0.63
CA LEU A 424 -23.76 -21.01 0.37
C LEU A 424 -23.90 -22.24 1.29
N PRO A 425 -22.79 -22.96 1.57
CA PRO A 425 -22.82 -24.09 2.48
C PRO A 425 -23.13 -23.62 3.91
N GLU A 426 -23.89 -24.43 4.63
CA GLU A 426 -24.46 -24.15 5.96
C GLU A 426 -25.47 -22.98 6.05
N GLY A 427 -25.76 -22.28 4.94
CA GLY A 427 -26.80 -21.23 4.87
C GLY A 427 -28.24 -21.77 4.84
N PRO A 428 -29.28 -20.89 4.94
CA PRO A 428 -30.68 -21.30 4.98
C PRO A 428 -31.17 -22.13 3.79
N SER A 429 -30.57 -21.90 2.60
CA SER A 429 -30.84 -22.61 1.35
C SER A 429 -30.03 -23.89 1.13
N HIS A 430 -28.97 -24.13 1.92
CA HIS A 430 -28.06 -25.27 1.79
C HIS A 430 -28.84 -26.59 1.85
N ARG A 431 -28.66 -27.44 0.82
CA ARG A 431 -29.37 -28.74 0.63
C ARG A 431 -30.89 -28.61 0.43
N LYS A 432 -31.41 -27.40 0.19
CA LYS A 432 -32.80 -27.16 -0.21
C LYS A 432 -32.87 -26.71 -1.67
N ILE A 433 -32.05 -25.72 -2.01
CA ILE A 433 -31.81 -25.27 -3.39
C ILE A 433 -30.56 -25.99 -3.91
N GLU A 434 -30.53 -26.29 -5.20
CA GLU A 434 -29.37 -26.78 -5.96
C GLU A 434 -29.07 -25.81 -7.12
N GLU A 435 -27.81 -25.74 -7.54
CA GLU A 435 -27.37 -24.90 -8.65
C GLU A 435 -28.07 -25.29 -9.96
N GLY A 436 -28.60 -24.29 -10.69
CA GLY A 436 -29.44 -24.48 -11.87
C GLY A 436 -30.95 -24.60 -11.59
N ASP A 437 -31.40 -24.59 -10.33
CA ASP A 437 -32.83 -24.53 -9.99
C ASP A 437 -33.48 -23.26 -10.56
N VAL A 438 -34.54 -23.43 -11.37
CA VAL A 438 -35.32 -22.30 -11.91
C VAL A 438 -36.43 -21.91 -10.94
N LEU A 439 -36.47 -20.66 -10.48
CA LEU A 439 -37.49 -20.15 -9.56
C LEU A 439 -38.79 -19.82 -10.31
N ILE A 440 -39.90 -20.43 -9.86
CA ILE A 440 -41.23 -20.30 -10.48
C ILE A 440 -42.20 -19.52 -9.57
N LYS A 441 -42.15 -19.71 -8.25
CA LYS A 441 -43.01 -18.99 -7.29
C LYS A 441 -42.33 -18.71 -5.95
N VAL A 442 -42.78 -17.64 -5.29
CA VAL A 442 -42.63 -17.44 -3.83
C VAL A 442 -44.02 -17.27 -3.22
N ASN A 443 -44.30 -17.98 -2.12
CA ASN A 443 -45.57 -17.92 -1.37
C ASN A 443 -46.84 -18.10 -2.23
N GLY A 444 -46.72 -18.81 -3.35
CA GLY A 444 -47.80 -19.06 -4.32
C GLY A 444 -47.91 -18.03 -5.46
N GLU A 445 -47.26 -16.88 -5.35
CA GLU A 445 -47.19 -15.81 -6.36
C GLU A 445 -46.14 -16.16 -7.44
N LEU A 446 -46.43 -15.87 -8.71
CA LEU A 446 -45.46 -16.00 -9.82
C LEU A 446 -44.57 -14.76 -9.87
N LEU A 447 -43.29 -14.92 -10.17
CA LEU A 447 -42.33 -13.82 -10.32
C LEU A 447 -41.27 -14.11 -11.39
N THR A 448 -40.67 -13.05 -11.92
CA THR A 448 -39.54 -13.11 -12.87
C THR A 448 -38.43 -12.09 -12.60
N GLN A 449 -38.63 -11.17 -11.64
CA GLN A 449 -37.80 -10.01 -11.38
C GLN A 449 -37.31 -9.98 -9.93
N PHE A 450 -36.07 -9.52 -9.70
CA PHE A 450 -35.47 -9.39 -8.36
C PHE A 450 -36.32 -8.51 -7.43
N ILE A 451 -36.72 -7.30 -7.88
CA ILE A 451 -37.48 -6.33 -7.07
C ILE A 451 -38.66 -6.98 -6.33
N ARG A 452 -39.37 -7.92 -6.96
CA ARG A 452 -40.51 -8.61 -6.35
C ARG A 452 -40.12 -9.77 -5.42
N LEU A 453 -39.01 -10.45 -5.68
CA LEU A 453 -38.40 -11.40 -4.73
C LEU A 453 -37.97 -10.66 -3.46
N ASP A 454 -37.30 -9.53 -3.64
CA ASP A 454 -36.74 -8.67 -2.59
C ASP A 454 -37.82 -8.18 -1.61
N ASP A 455 -38.91 -7.61 -2.13
CA ASP A 455 -40.09 -7.21 -1.33
C ASP A 455 -40.59 -8.34 -0.41
N ILE A 456 -40.59 -9.58 -0.91
CA ILE A 456 -41.11 -10.74 -0.19
C ILE A 456 -40.10 -11.20 0.87
N LEU A 457 -38.80 -11.22 0.57
CA LEU A 457 -37.75 -11.55 1.54
C LEU A 457 -37.65 -10.48 2.64
N ASP A 458 -37.56 -9.20 2.27
CA ASP A 458 -37.44 -8.07 3.19
C ASP A 458 -38.65 -7.91 4.13
N SER A 459 -39.84 -8.37 3.73
CA SER A 459 -41.04 -8.43 4.59
C SER A 459 -41.18 -9.73 5.39
N SER A 460 -40.37 -10.75 5.07
CA SER A 460 -40.41 -12.09 5.67
C SER A 460 -39.21 -12.43 6.56
N VAL A 461 -38.31 -11.47 6.86
CA VAL A 461 -37.19 -11.64 7.80
C VAL A 461 -37.65 -12.32 9.10
N GLY A 462 -36.98 -13.41 9.49
CA GLY A 462 -37.32 -14.23 10.66
C GLY A 462 -38.58 -15.09 10.49
N LYS A 463 -39.00 -15.39 9.26
CA LYS A 463 -40.17 -16.21 8.93
C LYS A 463 -39.85 -17.16 7.78
N PRO A 464 -40.58 -18.29 7.64
CA PRO A 464 -40.48 -19.14 6.46
C PRO A 464 -41.14 -18.49 5.24
N VAL A 465 -40.51 -18.66 4.07
CA VAL A 465 -41.10 -18.49 2.74
C VAL A 465 -41.12 -19.83 2.01
N LYS A 466 -42.13 -20.06 1.17
CA LYS A 466 -42.26 -21.25 0.34
C LYS A 466 -41.88 -20.94 -1.10
N LEU A 467 -40.86 -21.62 -1.62
CA LEU A 467 -40.40 -21.49 -3.00
C LEU A 467 -40.90 -22.68 -3.82
N LEU A 468 -41.47 -22.43 -5.00
CA LEU A 468 -41.63 -23.44 -6.03
C LEU A 468 -40.49 -23.30 -7.02
N LEU A 469 -39.63 -24.31 -7.05
CA LEU A 469 -38.46 -24.45 -7.91
C LEU A 469 -38.74 -25.51 -8.98
N LEU A 470 -37.94 -25.49 -10.04
CA LEU A 470 -37.96 -26.50 -11.08
C LEU A 470 -36.56 -27.07 -11.30
N ARG A 471 -36.34 -28.30 -10.81
CA ARG A 471 -35.05 -29.00 -10.82
C ARG A 471 -35.02 -30.06 -11.91
N GLY A 472 -34.26 -29.83 -12.98
CA GLY A 472 -34.21 -30.77 -14.12
C GLY A 472 -35.58 -31.07 -14.75
N GLY A 473 -36.54 -30.14 -14.62
CA GLY A 473 -37.92 -30.30 -15.08
C GLY A 473 -38.90 -30.91 -14.07
N GLN A 474 -38.47 -31.27 -12.85
CA GLN A 474 -39.34 -31.70 -11.76
C GLN A 474 -39.75 -30.50 -10.89
N GLU A 475 -41.03 -30.44 -10.49
CA GLU A 475 -41.55 -29.40 -9.59
C GLU A 475 -41.15 -29.73 -8.13
N VAL A 476 -40.39 -28.85 -7.50
CA VAL A 476 -39.88 -29.01 -6.12
C VAL A 476 -40.36 -27.84 -5.27
N GLU A 477 -41.11 -28.11 -4.20
CA GLU A 477 -41.52 -27.08 -3.22
C GLU A 477 -40.64 -27.16 -1.97
N VAL A 478 -40.02 -26.04 -1.58
CA VAL A 478 -39.13 -25.96 -0.40
C VAL A 478 -39.53 -24.81 0.51
N GLU A 479 -39.34 -25.01 1.82
CA GLU A 479 -39.63 -24.03 2.86
C GLU A 479 -38.33 -23.55 3.51
N ILE A 480 -38.06 -22.24 3.41
CA ILE A 480 -36.79 -21.61 3.77
C ILE A 480 -37.04 -20.44 4.72
N GLU A 481 -36.34 -20.42 5.84
CA GLU A 481 -36.39 -19.30 6.78
C GLU A 481 -35.53 -18.16 6.24
N VAL A 482 -36.10 -16.96 6.16
CA VAL A 482 -35.40 -15.78 5.66
C VAL A 482 -34.54 -15.19 6.78
N GLY A 483 -33.23 -15.21 6.58
CA GLY A 483 -32.24 -14.63 7.48
C GLY A 483 -32.28 -13.10 7.46
N ASP A 484 -31.73 -12.51 8.52
CA ASP A 484 -31.52 -11.07 8.62
C ASP A 484 -30.11 -10.72 8.12
N LEU A 485 -30.06 -10.07 6.97
CA LEU A 485 -28.84 -9.78 6.23
C LEU A 485 -27.86 -8.89 7.02
N HIS A 486 -28.38 -8.03 7.89
CA HIS A 486 -27.55 -7.16 8.74
C HIS A 486 -26.78 -7.93 9.81
N LYS A 487 -27.23 -9.14 10.20
CA LYS A 487 -26.56 -9.98 11.21
C LYS A 487 -25.40 -10.81 10.67
N ILE A 488 -25.28 -10.93 9.34
CA ILE A 488 -24.17 -11.59 8.63
C ILE A 488 -23.30 -10.58 7.87
N THR A 489 -23.51 -9.29 8.13
CA THR A 489 -22.69 -8.18 7.63
C THR A 489 -21.86 -7.64 8.81
N PRO A 490 -20.52 -7.55 8.71
CA PRO A 490 -19.71 -7.06 9.81
C PRO A 490 -20.10 -5.66 10.30
N ASP A 491 -20.30 -5.54 11.60
CA ASP A 491 -20.66 -4.32 12.34
C ASP A 491 -19.62 -3.92 13.41
N ARG A 492 -18.62 -4.78 13.63
CA ARG A 492 -17.55 -4.61 14.61
C ARG A 492 -16.26 -5.28 14.16
N PHE A 493 -15.11 -4.75 14.59
CA PHE A 493 -13.81 -5.39 14.42
C PHE A 493 -12.94 -5.24 15.67
N VAL A 494 -11.98 -6.14 15.84
CA VAL A 494 -11.01 -6.15 16.93
C VAL A 494 -9.63 -5.84 16.38
N SER A 495 -8.95 -4.84 16.94
CA SER A 495 -7.54 -4.54 16.67
C SER A 495 -6.67 -5.00 17.84
N VAL A 496 -5.65 -5.80 17.55
CA VAL A 496 -4.81 -6.47 18.56
C VAL A 496 -3.45 -6.86 17.98
N ALA A 497 -2.37 -6.48 18.67
CA ALA A 497 -1.00 -6.78 18.24
C ALA A 497 -0.73 -6.33 16.78
N GLY A 498 -1.24 -5.14 16.45
CA GLY A 498 -1.18 -4.49 15.13
C GLY A 498 -2.08 -5.07 14.02
N GLY A 499 -2.77 -6.19 14.22
CA GLY A 499 -3.71 -6.76 13.22
C GLY A 499 -5.17 -6.44 13.52
N SER A 500 -6.04 -6.44 12.50
CA SER A 500 -7.48 -6.14 12.62
C SER A 500 -8.37 -7.24 12.04
N PHE A 501 -9.41 -7.64 12.79
CA PHE A 501 -10.19 -8.86 12.55
C PHE A 501 -11.72 -8.69 12.74
N HIS A 502 -12.54 -9.34 11.91
CA HIS A 502 -13.98 -9.47 12.11
C HIS A 502 -14.52 -10.87 11.74
N ASN A 503 -15.81 -11.15 11.95
CA ASN A 503 -16.44 -12.38 11.42
C ASN A 503 -16.48 -12.33 9.88
N LEU A 504 -16.28 -13.45 9.18
CA LEU A 504 -16.33 -13.50 7.72
C LEU A 504 -17.68 -12.96 7.18
N SER A 505 -17.62 -11.97 6.29
CA SER A 505 -18.80 -11.33 5.72
C SER A 505 -19.52 -12.18 4.70
N TYR A 506 -20.79 -11.87 4.43
CA TYR A 506 -21.51 -12.50 3.33
C TYR A 506 -20.93 -12.15 1.95
N GLN A 507 -20.31 -10.97 1.76
CA GLN A 507 -19.66 -10.60 0.49
C GLN A 507 -18.47 -11.53 0.18
N GLN A 508 -17.53 -11.64 1.12
CA GLN A 508 -16.39 -12.55 1.02
C GLN A 508 -16.86 -14.01 0.93
N ALA A 509 -17.84 -14.41 1.74
CA ALA A 509 -18.38 -15.77 1.71
C ALA A 509 -19.02 -16.12 0.36
N ARG A 510 -19.76 -15.18 -0.26
CA ARG A 510 -20.35 -15.30 -1.61
C ARG A 510 -19.26 -15.47 -2.66
N LEU A 511 -18.24 -14.62 -2.67
CA LEU A 511 -17.20 -14.57 -3.70
C LEU A 511 -16.44 -15.90 -3.81
N TYR A 512 -16.18 -16.57 -2.69
CA TYR A 512 -15.42 -17.83 -2.62
C TYR A 512 -16.28 -19.08 -2.41
N GLY A 513 -17.61 -18.96 -2.37
CA GLY A 513 -18.54 -20.08 -2.18
C GLY A 513 -18.45 -20.79 -0.82
N VAL A 514 -17.96 -20.09 0.22
CA VAL A 514 -17.71 -20.65 1.56
C VAL A 514 -18.84 -20.36 2.55
N ALA A 515 -18.87 -21.07 3.68
CA ALA A 515 -19.82 -20.78 4.74
C ALA A 515 -19.50 -19.43 5.42
N CYS A 516 -20.50 -18.60 5.68
CA CYS A 516 -20.36 -17.29 6.33
C CYS A 516 -20.07 -17.43 7.84
N LYS A 517 -18.86 -17.92 8.17
CA LYS A 517 -18.35 -18.25 9.51
C LYS A 517 -16.81 -18.13 9.56
N GLY A 518 -16.24 -18.09 10.76
CA GLY A 518 -14.80 -17.93 10.97
C GLY A 518 -14.38 -16.47 11.12
N VAL A 519 -13.14 -16.27 11.58
CA VAL A 519 -12.55 -14.94 11.82
C VAL A 519 -11.72 -14.54 10.61
N TYR A 520 -12.21 -13.56 9.86
CA TYR A 520 -11.53 -12.95 8.73
C TYR A 520 -10.52 -11.89 9.20
N SER A 521 -9.36 -11.85 8.54
CA SER A 521 -8.34 -10.82 8.77
C SER A 521 -8.45 -9.71 7.73
N CYS A 522 -8.78 -8.50 8.19
CA CYS A 522 -8.90 -7.31 7.33
C CYS A 522 -7.53 -6.69 7.04
N GLU A 523 -6.62 -6.74 8.02
CA GLU A 523 -5.36 -6.00 8.00
C GLU A 523 -4.28 -6.76 8.80
N LEU A 524 -3.18 -7.14 8.15
CA LEU A 524 -2.07 -7.89 8.76
C LEU A 524 -0.93 -6.96 9.15
N GLY A 525 -1.18 -6.08 10.12
CA GLY A 525 -0.14 -5.28 10.77
C GLY A 525 0.54 -5.99 11.96
N GLY A 526 1.53 -5.31 12.56
CA GLY A 526 2.24 -5.72 13.78
C GLY A 526 2.73 -7.18 13.77
N SER A 527 2.23 -7.96 14.73
CA SER A 527 2.51 -9.39 14.92
C SER A 527 2.11 -10.27 13.73
N TRP A 528 1.03 -9.92 13.02
CA TRP A 528 0.26 -10.88 12.24
C TRP A 528 0.72 -11.11 10.80
N ARG A 529 1.75 -10.42 10.31
CA ARG A 529 2.27 -10.68 8.95
C ARG A 529 2.70 -12.14 8.76
N PHE A 530 1.94 -12.83 7.92
CA PHE A 530 2.19 -14.17 7.41
C PHE A 530 3.11 -14.11 6.18
N ASP A 531 3.62 -15.26 5.73
CA ASP A 531 4.57 -15.35 4.63
C ASP A 531 3.95 -15.03 3.26
N SER A 532 2.62 -15.12 3.14
CA SER A 532 1.83 -14.66 1.99
C SER A 532 1.30 -13.25 2.23
N ALA A 533 1.62 -12.29 1.36
CA ALA A 533 1.14 -10.90 1.44
C ALA A 533 -0.30 -10.68 0.95
N GLU A 534 -0.97 -11.71 0.44
CA GLU A 534 -2.37 -11.65 -0.03
C GLU A 534 -3.36 -11.28 1.08
N SER A 535 -4.44 -10.58 0.74
CA SER A 535 -5.63 -10.48 1.58
C SER A 535 -6.47 -11.75 1.50
N GLY A 536 -7.34 -12.00 2.48
CA GLY A 536 -8.30 -13.12 2.44
C GLY A 536 -8.03 -14.31 3.39
N HIS A 537 -7.29 -14.11 4.49
CA HIS A 537 -7.06 -15.18 5.47
C HIS A 537 -8.19 -15.35 6.50
N ILE A 538 -8.49 -16.59 6.83
CA ILE A 538 -9.39 -16.98 7.94
C ILE A 538 -8.57 -17.65 9.05
N ILE A 539 -8.61 -17.08 10.26
CA ILE A 539 -7.93 -17.62 11.44
C ILE A 539 -8.72 -18.81 12.00
N CYS A 540 -8.12 -19.99 11.95
CA CYS A 540 -8.75 -21.26 12.36
C CYS A 540 -8.42 -21.64 13.82
N SER A 541 -7.22 -21.31 14.30
CA SER A 541 -6.85 -21.44 15.70
C SER A 541 -5.70 -20.52 16.10
N VAL A 542 -5.69 -20.08 17.36
CA VAL A 542 -4.56 -19.38 17.99
C VAL A 542 -4.18 -20.12 19.27
N ASP A 543 -2.87 -20.35 19.49
CA ASP A 543 -2.35 -21.13 20.63
C ASP A 543 -3.07 -22.50 20.77
N ASN A 544 -3.22 -23.20 19.65
CA ASN A 544 -3.92 -24.49 19.52
C ASN A 544 -5.42 -24.48 19.91
N LYS A 545 -5.99 -23.34 20.28
CA LYS A 545 -7.42 -23.15 20.60
C LYS A 545 -8.17 -22.70 19.34
N LYS A 546 -9.25 -23.39 18.97
CA LYS A 546 -10.03 -23.08 17.77
C LYS A 546 -10.77 -21.74 17.91
N THR A 547 -10.86 -21.00 16.81
CA THR A 547 -11.46 -19.66 16.74
C THR A 547 -12.57 -19.61 15.68
N PRO A 548 -13.76 -20.21 15.94
CA PRO A 548 -14.87 -20.30 14.98
C PRO A 548 -15.58 -18.95 14.74
N ASP A 549 -15.43 -18.01 15.66
CA ASP A 549 -16.07 -16.70 15.69
C ASP A 549 -15.17 -15.68 16.42
N LEU A 550 -15.48 -14.40 16.22
CA LEU A 550 -14.72 -13.27 16.77
C LEU A 550 -14.70 -13.25 18.30
N ASP A 551 -15.77 -13.70 18.96
CA ASP A 551 -15.88 -13.69 20.42
C ASP A 551 -14.99 -14.76 21.06
N THR A 552 -14.94 -15.96 20.47
CA THR A 552 -13.98 -16.99 20.88
C THR A 552 -12.54 -16.55 20.64
N PHE A 553 -12.27 -15.87 19.51
CA PHE A 553 -10.96 -15.28 19.21
C PHE A 553 -10.56 -14.21 20.24
N ILE A 554 -11.50 -13.35 20.66
CA ILE A 554 -11.27 -12.38 21.75
C ILE A 554 -10.84 -13.09 23.04
N GLU A 555 -11.61 -14.08 23.51
CA GLU A 555 -11.31 -14.75 24.79
C GLU A 555 -10.03 -15.60 24.73
N VAL A 556 -9.67 -16.16 23.57
CA VAL A 556 -8.38 -16.83 23.37
C VAL A 556 -7.22 -15.84 23.52
N LEU A 557 -7.27 -14.69 22.83
CA LEU A 557 -6.19 -13.69 22.86
C LEU A 557 -6.04 -12.99 24.21
N LYS A 558 -7.13 -12.76 24.95
CA LYS A 558 -7.10 -12.24 26.32
C LYS A 558 -6.22 -13.07 27.25
N GLY A 559 -6.13 -14.38 27.02
CA GLY A 559 -5.32 -15.31 27.81
C GLY A 559 -3.85 -15.42 27.40
N ILE A 560 -3.38 -14.65 26.41
CA ILE A 560 -2.01 -14.77 25.87
C ILE A 560 -1.08 -13.70 26.49
N PRO A 561 0.04 -14.11 27.12
CA PRO A 561 1.08 -13.19 27.60
C PRO A 561 1.71 -12.37 26.48
N ASP A 562 2.11 -11.14 26.82
CA ASP A 562 2.96 -10.33 25.96
C ASP A 562 4.33 -11.00 25.70
N LYS A 563 4.98 -10.65 24.59
CA LYS A 563 6.27 -11.20 24.11
C LYS A 563 6.29 -12.73 23.90
N SER A 564 5.13 -13.38 24.00
CA SER A 564 5.01 -14.83 23.78
C SER A 564 5.05 -15.18 22.29
N ARG A 565 5.43 -16.43 21.98
CA ARG A 565 5.38 -16.98 20.63
C ARG A 565 4.29 -18.05 20.56
N VAL A 566 3.29 -17.83 19.72
CA VAL A 566 2.09 -18.69 19.66
C VAL A 566 1.88 -19.24 18.25
N VAL A 567 1.45 -20.50 18.18
CA VAL A 567 1.12 -21.16 16.92
C VAL A 567 -0.25 -20.66 16.45
N VAL A 568 -0.29 -20.16 15.22
CA VAL A 568 -1.52 -19.75 14.52
C VAL A 568 -1.73 -20.69 13.35
N THR A 569 -2.95 -21.21 13.20
CA THR A 569 -3.36 -21.92 11.97
C THR A 569 -4.40 -21.08 11.25
N TYR A 570 -4.23 -20.96 9.94
CA TYR A 570 -5.08 -20.15 9.07
C TYR A 570 -5.30 -20.84 7.72
N LYS A 571 -6.34 -20.41 7.02
CA LYS A 571 -6.62 -20.78 5.63
C LYS A 571 -6.70 -19.54 4.78
N HIS A 572 -6.52 -19.68 3.48
CA HIS A 572 -6.80 -18.61 2.52
C HIS A 572 -8.15 -18.86 1.84
N LEU A 573 -8.85 -17.80 1.46
CA LEU A 573 -10.16 -17.92 0.83
C LEU A 573 -10.13 -18.59 -0.56
N ARG A 574 -9.03 -18.42 -1.33
CA ARG A 574 -8.81 -19.16 -2.59
C ARG A 574 -8.53 -20.66 -2.35
N ASP A 575 -7.82 -20.98 -1.26
CA ASP A 575 -7.45 -22.36 -0.89
C ASP A 575 -7.94 -22.72 0.52
N MET A 576 -9.21 -23.12 0.56
CA MET A 576 -9.84 -23.66 1.77
C MET A 576 -9.52 -25.14 2.01
N HIS A 577 -8.68 -25.78 1.18
CA HIS A 577 -8.25 -27.17 1.37
C HIS A 577 -6.99 -27.26 2.23
N ASN A 578 -5.94 -26.52 1.87
CA ASN A 578 -4.73 -26.44 2.67
C ASN A 578 -4.94 -25.73 4.01
N LEU A 579 -4.06 -25.98 4.99
CA LEU A 579 -4.08 -25.36 6.31
C LEU A 579 -2.67 -24.88 6.62
N HIS A 580 -2.47 -23.58 6.55
CA HIS A 580 -1.19 -22.96 6.85
C HIS A 580 -1.01 -22.89 8.37
N THR A 581 0.23 -23.06 8.82
CA THR A 581 0.60 -23.04 10.24
C THR A 581 1.86 -22.21 10.39
N THR A 582 1.78 -21.14 11.18
CA THR A 582 2.90 -20.22 11.42
C THR A 582 3.03 -19.91 12.92
N ILE A 583 4.11 -19.23 13.30
CA ILE A 583 4.39 -18.83 14.68
C ILE A 583 4.52 -17.31 14.74
N ILE A 584 3.52 -16.64 15.30
CA ILE A 584 3.60 -15.20 15.55
C ILE A 584 4.30 -14.92 16.88
N TYR A 585 5.02 -13.82 16.96
CA TYR A 585 5.50 -13.21 18.20
C TYR A 585 4.56 -12.06 18.55
N VAL A 586 4.02 -12.07 19.77
CA VAL A 586 2.93 -11.17 20.21
C VAL A 586 3.51 -9.88 20.79
N ASP A 587 3.28 -8.75 20.11
CA ASP A 587 3.89 -7.43 20.34
C ASP A 587 3.01 -6.43 21.13
N ARG A 588 2.40 -6.89 22.23
CA ARG A 588 1.45 -6.08 23.01
C ARG A 588 2.13 -5.03 23.90
N HIS A 589 3.45 -5.04 24.07
CA HIS A 589 4.19 -3.89 24.61
C HIS A 589 4.13 -2.66 23.68
N TRP A 590 4.08 -2.84 22.36
CA TRP A 590 3.85 -1.76 21.39
C TRP A 590 2.36 -1.46 21.18
N TYR A 591 1.49 -2.48 21.20
CA TYR A 591 0.03 -2.36 21.06
C TYR A 591 -0.66 -2.82 22.36
N LYS A 592 -0.64 -1.94 23.37
CA LYS A 592 -1.02 -2.28 24.76
C LYS A 592 -2.51 -2.61 24.86
N LYS A 593 -3.37 -1.82 24.22
CA LYS A 593 -4.83 -2.04 24.28
C LYS A 593 -5.29 -3.03 23.22
N MET A 594 -6.08 -4.00 23.64
CA MET A 594 -6.89 -4.82 22.74
C MET A 594 -8.20 -4.08 22.50
N LYS A 595 -8.35 -3.44 21.34
CA LYS A 595 -9.50 -2.56 21.04
C LYS A 595 -10.60 -3.31 20.29
N LEU A 596 -11.85 -3.13 20.69
CA LEU A 596 -13.04 -3.43 19.90
C LEU A 596 -13.64 -2.12 19.39
N ALA A 597 -13.77 -1.99 18.09
CA ALA A 597 -14.52 -0.92 17.42
C ALA A 597 -15.90 -1.46 17.01
N VAL A 598 -16.97 -0.72 17.32
CA VAL A 598 -18.35 -1.08 16.97
C VAL A 598 -19.00 0.08 16.20
N ARG A 599 -19.69 -0.23 15.09
CA ARG A 599 -20.39 0.75 14.26
C ARG A 599 -21.54 1.39 15.02
N ASN A 600 -21.62 2.73 14.97
CA ASN A 600 -22.72 3.51 15.54
C ASN A 600 -23.42 4.30 14.42
N ASP A 601 -24.49 3.71 13.89
CA ASP A 601 -25.29 4.30 12.80
C ASP A 601 -26.15 5.51 13.24
N GLU A 602 -26.19 5.85 14.55
CA GLU A 602 -26.84 7.08 15.04
C GLU A 602 -25.90 8.29 15.06
N THR A 603 -24.63 8.09 15.47
CA THR A 603 -23.60 9.14 15.50
C THR A 603 -22.87 9.28 14.17
N GLY A 604 -22.82 8.21 13.38
CA GLY A 604 -22.03 8.09 12.15
C GLY A 604 -20.57 7.67 12.37
N LEU A 605 -20.18 7.36 13.61
CA LEU A 605 -18.83 6.96 13.99
C LEU A 605 -18.72 5.46 14.27
N TRP A 606 -17.51 5.03 14.61
CA TRP A 606 -17.24 3.77 15.29
C TRP A 606 -16.80 4.05 16.72
N ASP A 607 -17.49 3.45 17.68
CA ASP A 607 -17.21 3.60 19.11
C ASP A 607 -16.12 2.61 19.51
N PHE A 608 -15.02 3.10 20.10
CA PHE A 608 -13.91 2.27 20.56
C PHE A 608 -14.08 1.84 22.02
N SER A 609 -13.65 0.62 22.33
CA SER A 609 -13.65 0.08 23.70
C SER A 609 -12.44 -0.81 23.95
N ASN A 610 -11.81 -0.69 25.12
CA ASN A 610 -10.69 -1.54 25.53
C ASN A 610 -11.22 -2.85 26.11
N LEU A 611 -10.90 -3.98 25.45
CA LEU A 611 -11.27 -5.32 25.89
C LEU A 611 -10.32 -5.90 26.94
N ALA A 612 -9.02 -5.56 26.85
CA ALA A 612 -7.97 -6.06 27.74
C ALA A 612 -6.64 -5.29 27.60
N ASP A 613 -6.01 -5.05 28.74
CA ASP A 613 -4.61 -4.60 28.86
C ASP A 613 -3.63 -5.78 28.69
N PRO A 614 -2.32 -5.57 28.52
CA PRO A 614 -1.38 -6.66 28.22
C PRO A 614 -1.11 -7.51 29.47
N LEU A 615 -1.16 -8.83 29.32
CA LEU A 615 -0.68 -9.76 30.34
C LEU A 615 0.86 -9.72 30.38
N PRO A 616 1.48 -9.68 31.56
CA PRO A 616 2.93 -9.52 31.68
C PRO A 616 3.69 -10.67 31.01
N ALA A 617 4.80 -10.34 30.37
CA ALA A 617 5.65 -11.31 29.67
C ALA A 617 6.16 -12.41 30.60
N VAL A 618 6.20 -13.64 30.08
CA VAL A 618 6.71 -14.80 30.83
C VAL A 618 8.24 -14.72 30.90
N PRO A 619 8.87 -14.75 32.09
CA PRO A 619 10.32 -14.66 32.22
C PRO A 619 11.04 -15.74 31.38
N PRO A 620 12.06 -15.38 30.59
CA PRO A 620 12.75 -16.32 29.71
C PRO A 620 13.51 -17.38 30.51
N VAL A 621 13.42 -18.63 30.06
CA VAL A 621 14.04 -19.79 30.73
C VAL A 621 15.26 -20.27 29.93
N PRO A 622 16.44 -20.45 30.55
CA PRO A 622 17.66 -20.83 29.82
C PRO A 622 17.58 -22.18 29.07
N ARG A 623 17.63 -22.13 27.74
CA ARG A 623 17.48 -23.28 26.82
C ARG A 623 18.82 -23.83 26.35
N MET A 624 18.84 -25.12 25.99
CA MET A 624 19.99 -25.76 25.35
C MET A 624 19.87 -25.74 23.83
N GLY A 625 21.00 -25.68 23.13
CA GLY A 625 21.10 -25.75 21.67
C GLY A 625 22.47 -26.26 21.22
N GLU A 626 22.51 -26.94 20.07
CA GLU A 626 23.74 -27.45 19.47
C GLU A 626 23.93 -26.88 18.06
N PHE A 627 25.13 -26.37 17.77
CA PHE A 627 25.44 -25.82 16.45
C PHE A 627 25.62 -26.91 15.40
N ILE A 628 25.15 -26.63 14.18
CA ILE A 628 25.40 -27.45 12.99
C ILE A 628 26.90 -27.63 12.78
N LYS A 629 27.31 -28.87 12.49
CA LYS A 629 28.70 -29.21 12.09
C LYS A 629 28.76 -29.22 10.57
N LEU A 630 29.62 -28.39 9.99
CA LEU A 630 29.90 -28.45 8.55
C LEU A 630 30.74 -29.69 8.25
N GLU A 631 30.23 -30.59 7.42
CA GLU A 631 30.96 -31.75 6.93
C GLU A 631 31.81 -31.38 5.71
N ASN A 632 32.93 -32.08 5.51
CA ASN A 632 33.83 -31.95 4.36
C ASN A 632 34.47 -30.56 4.14
N THR A 633 34.50 -29.69 5.16
CA THR A 633 35.18 -28.38 5.09
C THR A 633 36.71 -28.56 5.05
N SER A 634 37.38 -27.94 4.08
CA SER A 634 38.84 -28.07 3.89
C SER A 634 39.69 -27.57 5.07
N HIS A 635 39.14 -26.71 5.93
CA HIS A 635 39.82 -26.12 7.09
C HIS A 635 38.89 -26.22 8.32
N PRO A 636 39.26 -26.96 9.39
CA PRO A 636 38.39 -27.12 10.56
C PRO A 636 38.02 -25.82 11.28
N ALA A 637 38.92 -24.82 11.30
CA ALA A 637 38.67 -23.53 11.93
C ALA A 637 37.51 -22.74 11.29
N ILE A 638 37.25 -22.96 10.00
CA ILE A 638 36.09 -22.39 9.28
C ILE A 638 34.79 -23.04 9.77
N ALA A 639 34.80 -24.33 10.12
CA ALA A 639 33.65 -25.02 10.69
C ALA A 639 33.40 -24.66 12.17
N ASP A 640 34.45 -24.41 12.96
CA ASP A 640 34.31 -23.92 14.34
C ASP A 640 33.69 -22.51 14.40
N LEU A 641 33.94 -21.65 13.40
CA LEU A 641 33.41 -20.28 13.34
C LEU A 641 31.88 -20.20 13.28
N VAL A 642 31.19 -21.29 12.89
CA VAL A 642 29.72 -21.41 12.94
C VAL A 642 29.17 -21.12 14.35
N ARG A 643 29.94 -21.42 15.40
CA ARG A 643 29.59 -21.10 16.81
C ARG A 643 29.58 -19.61 17.13
N SER A 644 30.05 -18.77 16.21
CA SER A 644 30.08 -17.30 16.33
C SER A 644 29.03 -16.62 15.45
N PHE A 645 28.17 -17.37 14.74
CA PHE A 645 27.09 -16.81 13.94
C PHE A 645 25.74 -16.96 14.63
N VAL A 646 24.90 -15.94 14.47
CA VAL A 646 23.52 -15.90 14.97
C VAL A 646 22.62 -15.27 13.91
N GLN A 647 21.36 -15.70 13.85
CA GLN A 647 20.36 -15.03 13.02
C GLN A 647 19.67 -13.96 13.87
N VAL A 648 19.65 -12.72 13.38
CA VAL A 648 19.01 -11.59 14.07
C VAL A 648 17.77 -11.19 13.28
N HIS A 649 16.62 -11.09 13.94
CA HIS A 649 15.38 -10.56 13.38
C HIS A 649 14.98 -9.28 14.12
N CYS A 650 14.83 -8.20 13.36
CA CYS A 650 14.44 -6.86 13.78
C CYS A 650 12.98 -6.58 13.37
N SER A 651 12.16 -6.06 14.29
CA SER A 651 10.78 -5.65 14.06
C SER A 651 10.59 -4.20 14.53
N MET A 652 10.09 -3.33 13.66
CA MET A 652 9.97 -1.88 13.87
C MET A 652 8.49 -1.48 13.89
N PRO A 653 7.96 -0.94 15.00
CA PRO A 653 6.54 -0.63 15.17
C PRO A 653 6.09 0.66 14.45
N VAL A 654 7.04 1.50 14.02
CA VAL A 654 6.80 2.76 13.27
C VAL A 654 7.95 2.97 12.30
N LYS A 655 7.65 3.29 11.02
CA LYS A 655 8.67 3.70 10.05
C LYS A 655 9.25 5.07 10.42
N LEU A 656 10.52 5.09 10.84
CA LEU A 656 11.32 6.30 11.03
C LEU A 656 12.43 6.44 9.97
N ASP A 657 13.04 7.62 9.89
CA ASP A 657 14.27 7.90 9.12
C ASP A 657 14.24 7.41 7.66
N GLY A 658 13.07 7.53 7.01
CA GLY A 658 12.85 7.11 5.61
C GLY A 658 13.01 5.61 5.34
N PHE A 659 13.07 4.77 6.39
CA PHE A 659 13.32 3.34 6.23
C PHE A 659 12.07 2.60 5.71
N PRO A 660 12.19 1.76 4.66
CA PRO A 660 11.05 1.27 3.90
C PRO A 660 10.31 0.09 4.54
N LYS A 661 10.96 -0.74 5.37
CA LYS A 661 10.49 -2.07 5.77
C LYS A 661 10.29 -2.18 7.30
N ASN A 662 9.20 -2.81 7.73
CA ASN A 662 8.86 -2.94 9.17
C ASN A 662 9.50 -4.16 9.83
N ARG A 663 9.95 -5.14 9.05
CA ARG A 663 10.73 -6.29 9.52
C ARG A 663 11.93 -6.49 8.61
N LYS A 664 13.07 -6.86 9.18
CA LYS A 664 14.28 -7.29 8.46
C LYS A 664 15.01 -8.33 9.30
N TRP A 665 15.68 -9.27 8.65
CA TRP A 665 16.55 -10.24 9.31
C TRP A 665 17.88 -10.38 8.57
N GLY A 666 18.91 -10.82 9.28
CA GLY A 666 20.23 -11.09 8.71
C GLY A 666 21.15 -11.81 9.68
N MET A 667 22.36 -12.13 9.24
CA MET A 667 23.39 -12.70 10.09
C MET A 667 24.01 -11.63 11.00
N GLY A 668 24.08 -11.93 12.29
CA GLY A 668 24.97 -11.26 13.24
C GLY A 668 26.20 -12.10 13.54
N VAL A 669 27.33 -11.43 13.81
CA VAL A 669 28.57 -12.08 14.27
C VAL A 669 28.76 -11.81 15.77
N VAL A 670 28.86 -12.86 16.58
CA VAL A 670 29.17 -12.77 18.01
C VAL A 670 30.61 -12.28 18.16
N ILE A 671 30.76 -11.06 18.67
CA ILE A 671 32.07 -10.46 18.96
C ILE A 671 32.50 -10.68 20.41
N ASP A 672 31.56 -10.94 21.33
CA ASP A 672 31.88 -11.27 22.73
C ASP A 672 30.80 -12.19 23.30
N ALA A 673 31.12 -13.48 23.47
CA ALA A 673 30.19 -14.48 23.98
C ALA A 673 29.90 -14.33 25.48
N ASP A 674 30.88 -13.88 26.28
CA ASP A 674 30.73 -13.68 27.73
C ASP A 674 29.83 -12.47 28.05
N GLN A 675 29.88 -11.43 27.21
CA GLN A 675 29.03 -10.24 27.34
C GLN A 675 27.76 -10.27 26.48
N GLY A 676 27.60 -11.27 25.59
CA GLY A 676 26.48 -11.39 24.66
C GLY A 676 26.47 -10.35 23.53
N LEU A 677 27.64 -9.81 23.12
CA LEU A 677 27.74 -8.77 22.10
C LEU A 677 27.77 -9.37 20.68
N VAL A 678 26.93 -8.82 19.79
CA VAL A 678 26.77 -9.22 18.40
C VAL A 678 26.83 -8.00 17.48
N LEU A 679 27.43 -8.14 16.31
CA LEU A 679 27.59 -7.09 15.32
C LEU A 679 26.80 -7.43 14.03
N ILE A 680 26.04 -6.47 13.50
CA ILE A 680 25.19 -6.61 12.31
C ILE A 680 25.15 -5.32 11.45
N SER A 681 24.63 -5.37 10.22
CA SER A 681 24.42 -4.18 9.36
C SER A 681 23.31 -3.26 9.87
N ARG A 682 23.46 -1.93 9.69
CA ARG A 682 22.36 -0.96 9.92
C ARG A 682 21.21 -1.09 8.91
N ALA A 683 21.39 -1.78 7.78
CA ALA A 683 20.28 -2.16 6.89
C ALA A 683 19.34 -3.22 7.49
N ILE A 684 19.71 -3.86 8.62
CA ILE A 684 18.85 -4.75 9.41
C ILE A 684 18.37 -4.05 10.68
N VAL A 685 19.24 -3.27 11.34
CA VAL A 685 18.95 -2.50 12.56
C VAL A 685 19.23 -1.01 12.31
N PRO A 686 18.28 -0.26 11.70
CA PRO A 686 18.53 1.12 11.28
C PRO A 686 18.51 2.12 12.45
N TYR A 687 17.57 1.95 13.38
CA TYR A 687 17.33 2.78 14.56
C TYR A 687 16.92 1.90 15.75
N ASP A 688 16.83 2.48 16.95
CA ASP A 688 16.62 1.77 18.22
C ASP A 688 15.16 1.63 18.66
N LEU A 689 14.20 2.29 17.99
CA LEU A 689 12.78 2.00 18.10
C LEU A 689 12.46 0.66 17.39
N CYS A 690 12.94 -0.46 17.94
CA CYS A 690 12.71 -1.80 17.42
C CYS A 690 12.78 -2.91 18.48
N ASP A 691 12.08 -4.01 18.23
CA ASP A 691 12.33 -5.29 18.87
C ASP A 691 13.42 -6.03 18.12
N ILE A 692 14.36 -6.60 18.86
CA ILE A 692 15.41 -7.46 18.31
C ILE A 692 15.32 -8.82 18.97
N THR A 693 15.23 -9.87 18.16
CA THR A 693 15.35 -11.26 18.63
C THR A 693 16.55 -11.92 17.96
N VAL A 694 17.34 -12.63 18.77
CA VAL A 694 18.57 -13.30 18.35
C VAL A 694 18.36 -14.80 18.47
N THR A 695 18.41 -15.50 17.33
CA THR A 695 18.37 -16.96 17.23
C THR A 695 19.80 -17.49 17.17
N ILE A 696 20.11 -18.41 18.07
CA ILE A 696 21.43 -18.97 18.33
C ILE A 696 21.35 -20.48 18.17
N ALA A 697 22.30 -21.06 17.42
CA ALA A 697 22.32 -22.49 17.09
C ALA A 697 20.97 -23.00 16.53
N ASP A 698 20.28 -22.17 15.74
CA ASP A 698 19.00 -22.40 15.08
C ASP A 698 17.85 -22.91 15.99
N SER A 699 17.98 -22.74 17.32
CA SER A 699 17.13 -23.42 18.31
C SER A 699 16.89 -22.63 19.60
N VAL A 700 17.87 -21.84 20.07
CA VAL A 700 17.72 -20.97 21.23
C VAL A 700 17.42 -19.56 20.74
N VAL A 701 16.31 -18.97 21.19
CA VAL A 701 15.94 -17.60 20.81
C VAL A 701 15.81 -16.73 22.06
N VAL A 702 16.43 -15.57 22.03
CA VAL A 702 16.52 -14.61 23.14
C VAL A 702 16.25 -13.18 22.65
N GLU A 703 15.83 -12.29 23.55
CA GLU A 703 15.73 -10.86 23.28
C GLU A 703 17.12 -10.23 23.17
N GLY A 704 17.26 -9.27 22.26
CA GLY A 704 18.42 -8.40 22.12
C GLY A 704 18.05 -6.93 22.29
N LYS A 705 19.01 -6.10 22.68
CA LYS A 705 18.88 -4.63 22.71
C LYS A 705 20.00 -3.97 21.91
N VAL A 706 19.73 -2.84 21.28
CA VAL A 706 20.75 -1.99 20.65
C VAL A 706 21.68 -1.44 21.72
N VAL A 707 22.99 -1.54 21.51
CA VAL A 707 24.03 -0.93 22.36
C VAL A 707 24.66 0.27 21.66
N PHE A 708 24.87 0.16 20.35
CA PHE A 708 25.53 1.20 19.57
C PHE A 708 25.12 1.13 18.09
N LEU A 709 24.94 2.30 17.46
CA LEU A 709 24.66 2.46 16.04
C LEU A 709 25.73 3.37 15.43
N HIS A 710 26.48 2.89 14.43
CA HIS A 710 27.58 3.67 13.88
C HIS A 710 27.09 4.72 12.86
N PRO A 711 27.51 6.00 12.93
CA PRO A 711 26.90 7.09 12.15
C PRO A 711 27.27 7.14 10.66
N LEU A 712 28.42 6.56 10.26
CA LEU A 712 28.94 6.64 8.88
C LEU A 712 29.19 5.25 8.25
N GLN A 713 29.99 4.42 8.92
CA GLN A 713 30.22 3.01 8.61
C GLN A 713 28.95 2.18 8.94
N ASN A 714 28.60 1.20 8.11
CA ASN A 714 27.27 0.57 8.04
C ASN A 714 26.98 -0.52 9.09
N TYR A 715 27.23 -0.29 10.37
CA TYR A 715 27.04 -1.34 11.39
C TYR A 715 26.40 -0.88 12.70
N ALA A 716 25.77 -1.85 13.35
CA ALA A 716 25.18 -1.78 14.67
C ALA A 716 25.80 -2.87 15.56
N ILE A 717 25.89 -2.58 16.86
CA ILE A 717 26.24 -3.56 17.89
C ILE A 717 25.03 -3.71 18.81
N ILE A 718 24.59 -4.95 18.97
CA ILE A 718 23.47 -5.36 19.81
C ILE A 718 23.97 -6.29 20.93
N LYS A 719 23.18 -6.43 21.99
CA LYS A 719 23.47 -7.30 23.12
C LYS A 719 22.29 -8.20 23.46
N TYR A 720 22.54 -9.49 23.61
CA TYR A 720 21.62 -10.47 24.21
C TYR A 720 22.08 -10.87 25.62
N ASP A 721 21.24 -11.59 26.37
CA ASP A 721 21.62 -12.18 27.67
C ASP A 721 22.19 -13.61 27.47
N PRO A 722 23.50 -13.84 27.68
CA PRO A 722 24.10 -15.16 27.51
C PRO A 722 23.69 -16.16 28.62
N SER A 723 23.16 -15.71 29.76
CA SER A 723 22.71 -16.63 30.83
C SER A 723 21.51 -17.48 30.41
N LEU A 724 20.77 -17.05 29.39
CA LEU A 724 19.66 -17.76 28.76
C LEU A 724 20.11 -18.84 27.76
N VAL A 725 21.40 -18.93 27.45
CA VAL A 725 21.93 -19.67 26.30
C VAL A 725 22.88 -20.79 26.74
N LYS A 726 22.37 -22.02 26.82
CA LYS A 726 23.19 -23.23 27.09
C LYS A 726 23.62 -23.87 25.78
N ALA A 727 24.37 -23.12 24.98
CA ALA A 727 24.99 -23.56 23.74
C ALA A 727 26.49 -23.17 23.76
N PRO A 728 27.39 -23.89 23.07
CA PRO A 728 28.81 -23.58 23.04
C PRO A 728 29.08 -22.41 22.08
N VAL A 729 28.59 -21.21 22.40
CA VAL A 729 28.81 -19.99 21.61
C VAL A 729 30.28 -19.58 21.70
N ALA A 730 30.83 -19.07 20.59
CA ALA A 730 32.22 -18.60 20.52
C ALA A 730 32.28 -17.11 20.13
N SER A 731 33.31 -16.42 20.62
CA SER A 731 33.64 -15.05 20.20
C SER A 731 34.47 -15.09 18.91
N ALA A 732 34.02 -14.42 17.86
CA ALA A 732 34.76 -14.33 16.61
C ALA A 732 36.10 -13.61 16.79
N LYS A 733 37.18 -14.22 16.29
CA LYS A 733 38.52 -13.61 16.22
C LYS A 733 38.55 -12.63 15.03
N LEU A 734 38.53 -11.33 15.31
CA LEU A 734 38.63 -10.26 14.30
C LEU A 734 40.09 -9.98 13.93
N SER A 735 40.37 -9.69 12.65
CA SER A 735 41.71 -9.30 12.19
C SER A 735 42.07 -7.88 12.65
N ALA A 736 43.34 -7.69 13.01
CA ALA A 736 43.96 -6.37 13.16
C ALA A 736 44.70 -5.91 11.88
N GLU A 737 44.94 -6.84 10.94
CA GLU A 737 45.59 -6.56 9.66
C GLU A 737 44.52 -6.31 8.58
N PRO A 738 44.67 -5.27 7.74
CA PRO A 738 43.75 -4.99 6.65
C PRO A 738 43.92 -5.98 5.50
N LEU A 739 42.83 -6.26 4.78
CA LEU A 739 42.87 -7.00 3.52
C LEU A 739 43.59 -6.21 2.43
N THR A 740 44.21 -6.91 1.49
CA THR A 740 44.81 -6.37 0.28
C THR A 740 44.08 -6.88 -0.96
N GLN A 741 44.14 -6.12 -2.05
CA GLN A 741 43.64 -6.56 -3.35
C GLN A 741 44.41 -7.82 -3.82
N GLY A 742 43.71 -8.80 -4.39
CA GLY A 742 44.28 -10.09 -4.77
C GLY A 742 44.52 -11.07 -3.60
N ALA A 743 44.18 -10.70 -2.36
CA ALA A 743 44.24 -11.65 -1.24
C ALA A 743 43.21 -12.79 -1.41
N SER A 744 43.65 -14.02 -1.18
CA SER A 744 42.75 -15.18 -1.08
C SER A 744 42.09 -15.23 0.30
N THR A 745 40.79 -15.48 0.32
CA THR A 745 39.95 -15.50 1.52
C THR A 745 38.80 -16.49 1.34
N TYR A 746 38.07 -16.80 2.41
CA TYR A 746 36.88 -17.65 2.35
C TYR A 746 35.65 -16.81 2.67
N PHE A 747 34.70 -16.77 1.73
CA PHE A 747 33.38 -16.24 1.99
C PHE A 747 32.58 -17.26 2.80
N ILE A 748 31.89 -16.81 3.85
CA ILE A 748 30.86 -17.56 4.56
C ILE A 748 29.66 -16.62 4.74
N GLY A 749 28.45 -17.08 4.45
CA GLY A 749 27.25 -16.27 4.65
C GLY A 749 25.98 -17.09 4.75
N TYR A 750 24.88 -16.42 5.03
CA TYR A 750 23.55 -17.03 4.98
C TYR A 750 22.88 -16.74 3.63
N ASN A 751 22.38 -17.79 2.99
CA ASN A 751 21.51 -17.64 1.83
C ASN A 751 20.09 -17.22 2.25
N ARG A 752 19.22 -16.93 1.26
CA ARG A 752 17.82 -16.50 1.47
C ARG A 752 16.97 -17.44 2.35
N ILE A 753 17.35 -18.72 2.47
CA ILE A 753 16.62 -19.76 3.22
C ILE A 753 17.21 -19.97 4.62
N GLY A 754 18.05 -19.06 5.11
CA GLY A 754 18.67 -19.19 6.43
C GLY A 754 19.65 -20.37 6.54
N ARG A 755 20.27 -20.81 5.44
CA ARG A 755 21.33 -21.83 5.47
C ARG A 755 22.71 -21.22 5.26
N ILE A 756 23.68 -21.68 6.05
CA ILE A 756 25.09 -21.31 5.92
C ILE A 756 25.67 -21.91 4.63
N VAL A 757 26.28 -21.07 3.82
CA VAL A 757 27.02 -21.42 2.60
C VAL A 757 28.43 -20.85 2.67
N HIS A 758 29.41 -21.54 2.07
CA HIS A 758 30.80 -21.10 2.08
C HIS A 758 31.52 -21.40 0.75
N ALA A 759 32.48 -20.57 0.38
CA ALA A 759 33.32 -20.74 -0.81
C ALA A 759 34.70 -20.08 -0.63
N ALA A 760 35.73 -20.64 -1.26
CA ALA A 760 36.98 -19.92 -1.47
C ALA A 760 36.78 -18.78 -2.50
N THR A 761 37.42 -17.64 -2.29
CA THR A 761 37.33 -16.49 -3.20
C THR A 761 38.58 -15.60 -3.12
N THR A 762 38.62 -14.58 -3.97
CA THR A 762 39.70 -13.61 -4.08
C THR A 762 39.12 -12.20 -3.90
N VAL A 763 39.82 -11.33 -3.17
CA VAL A 763 39.47 -9.90 -3.09
C VAL A 763 39.75 -9.24 -4.45
N THR A 764 38.71 -8.77 -5.13
CA THR A 764 38.82 -8.18 -6.47
C THR A 764 39.17 -6.70 -6.42
N GLU A 765 38.60 -5.93 -5.50
CA GLU A 765 38.86 -4.50 -5.34
C GLU A 765 38.62 -4.04 -3.89
N ILE A 766 39.29 -2.95 -3.50
CA ILE A 766 39.03 -2.21 -2.25
C ILE A 766 38.96 -0.73 -2.62
N PHE A 767 37.79 -0.10 -2.42
CA PHE A 767 37.51 1.27 -2.86
C PHE A 767 36.60 2.00 -1.89
N ALA A 768 36.71 3.33 -1.81
CA ALA A 768 35.79 4.16 -1.06
C ALA A 768 34.42 4.17 -1.75
N VAL A 769 33.38 3.62 -1.11
CA VAL A 769 32.06 3.48 -1.73
C VAL A 769 31.21 4.74 -1.60
N THR A 770 30.51 5.09 -2.68
CA THR A 770 29.48 6.12 -2.71
C THR A 770 28.14 5.44 -2.96
N ILE A 771 27.37 5.17 -1.89
CA ILE A 771 26.00 4.65 -2.03
C ILE A 771 25.08 5.79 -2.48
N PRO A 772 24.33 5.65 -3.59
CA PRO A 772 23.41 6.67 -4.06
C PRO A 772 22.33 7.01 -3.02
N ALA A 773 21.94 8.28 -2.97
CA ALA A 773 20.92 8.74 -2.04
C ALA A 773 19.52 8.65 -2.69
N ASN A 774 18.53 8.22 -1.91
CA ASN A 774 17.12 8.29 -2.30
C ASN A 774 16.56 9.70 -1.97
N PRO A 775 16.12 10.52 -2.95
CA PRO A 775 15.56 11.84 -2.68
C PRO A 775 14.10 11.80 -2.21
N GLY A 776 13.32 10.81 -2.69
CA GLY A 776 11.90 10.66 -2.34
C GLY A 776 11.66 10.02 -0.97
N ALA A 777 12.66 9.33 -0.43
CA ALA A 777 12.72 8.84 0.94
C ALA A 777 14.16 8.95 1.48
N PRO A 778 14.60 10.15 1.91
CA PRO A 778 15.91 10.35 2.53
C PRO A 778 16.06 9.45 3.76
N ARG A 779 17.10 8.61 3.76
CA ARG A 779 17.31 7.54 4.74
C ARG A 779 18.79 7.25 4.97
N TYR A 780 19.11 6.60 6.09
CA TYR A 780 20.49 6.20 6.42
C TYR A 780 21.15 5.45 5.26
N ARG A 781 22.36 5.88 4.90
CA ARG A 781 23.25 5.25 3.93
C ARG A 781 24.68 5.30 4.46
N ALA A 782 25.52 4.39 4.00
CA ALA A 782 26.94 4.44 4.31
C ALA A 782 27.64 5.50 3.46
N MET A 783 28.63 6.17 4.05
CA MET A 783 29.43 7.21 3.41
C MET A 783 30.82 7.24 4.04
N ASN A 784 31.80 7.80 3.33
CA ASN A 784 33.18 7.91 3.82
C ASN A 784 33.63 6.57 4.44
N VAL A 785 33.45 5.47 3.69
CA VAL A 785 33.81 4.11 4.11
C VAL A 785 34.43 3.32 2.95
N ASP A 786 35.48 2.55 3.24
CA ASP A 786 36.07 1.62 2.27
C ASP A 786 35.27 0.32 2.20
N ALA A 787 34.89 -0.08 0.99
CA ALA A 787 34.20 -1.32 0.66
C ALA A 787 35.13 -2.30 -0.05
N ILE A 788 34.82 -3.59 0.09
CA ILE A 788 35.58 -4.71 -0.47
C ILE A 788 34.66 -5.53 -1.36
N THR A 789 35.09 -5.81 -2.60
CA THR A 789 34.42 -6.76 -3.50
C THR A 789 35.21 -8.06 -3.61
N VAL A 790 34.51 -9.13 -3.99
CA VAL A 790 35.09 -10.46 -4.19
C VAL A 790 34.62 -11.09 -5.50
N GLU A 791 35.37 -12.06 -5.99
CA GLU A 791 35.13 -12.74 -7.27
C GLU A 791 33.92 -13.69 -7.27
N SER A 792 33.41 -14.07 -6.10
CA SER A 792 32.39 -15.12 -5.97
C SER A 792 31.00 -14.68 -6.42
N SER A 793 30.32 -15.52 -7.21
CA SER A 793 28.88 -15.38 -7.45
C SER A 793 28.02 -15.69 -6.22
N LEU A 794 28.55 -16.40 -5.22
CA LEU A 794 27.84 -16.79 -4.00
C LEU A 794 27.51 -15.59 -3.10
N SER A 795 28.40 -14.59 -3.04
CA SER A 795 28.22 -13.40 -2.21
C SER A 795 27.09 -12.49 -2.71
N ASN A 796 26.69 -12.61 -3.98
CA ASN A 796 25.53 -11.91 -4.55
C ASN A 796 24.19 -12.60 -4.17
N GLN A 797 24.23 -13.85 -3.69
CA GLN A 797 23.06 -14.59 -3.22
C GLN A 797 22.84 -14.47 -1.70
N CYS A 798 23.78 -13.82 -1.00
CA CYS A 798 23.85 -13.78 0.47
C CYS A 798 23.93 -12.32 0.94
N GLY A 799 22.82 -11.77 1.46
CA GLY A 799 22.79 -10.38 1.94
C GLY A 799 23.69 -10.10 3.15
N SER A 800 24.12 -11.13 3.88
CA SER A 800 25.02 -11.00 5.04
C SER A 800 25.95 -12.21 5.20
N GLY A 801 27.15 -11.95 5.72
CA GLY A 801 28.24 -12.93 5.79
C GLY A 801 29.54 -12.36 6.37
N VAL A 802 30.66 -13.03 6.11
CA VAL A 802 32.03 -12.66 6.49
C VAL A 802 33.04 -13.14 5.43
N LEU A 803 34.20 -12.46 5.38
CA LEU A 803 35.41 -12.94 4.71
C LEU A 803 36.41 -13.40 5.77
N VAL A 804 36.96 -14.60 5.61
CA VAL A 804 37.67 -15.34 6.67
C VAL A 804 38.98 -15.94 6.16
N ALA A 805 40.03 -15.87 6.98
CA ALA A 805 41.31 -16.52 6.72
C ALA A 805 41.25 -18.04 6.97
N GLN A 806 42.24 -18.79 6.47
CA GLN A 806 42.33 -20.25 6.67
C GLN A 806 42.40 -20.67 8.15
N ASP A 807 42.84 -19.78 9.04
CA ASP A 807 42.91 -20.01 10.50
C ASP A 807 41.60 -19.69 11.25
N GLY A 808 40.53 -19.32 10.55
CA GLY A 808 39.25 -18.91 11.14
C GLY A 808 39.17 -17.45 11.59
N THR A 809 40.21 -16.63 11.38
CA THR A 809 40.16 -15.19 11.66
C THR A 809 39.24 -14.49 10.68
N VAL A 810 38.24 -13.75 11.17
CA VAL A 810 37.38 -12.89 10.36
C VAL A 810 38.17 -11.65 9.91
N GLN A 811 38.33 -11.49 8.60
CA GLN A 811 39.08 -10.40 7.97
C GLN A 811 38.17 -9.23 7.61
N ALA A 812 36.95 -9.51 7.13
CA ALA A 812 35.91 -8.52 6.86
C ALA A 812 34.51 -9.07 7.16
N LEU A 813 33.55 -8.17 7.35
CA LEU A 813 32.12 -8.47 7.42
C LEU A 813 31.49 -8.26 6.05
N TRP A 814 30.53 -9.09 5.64
CA TRP A 814 29.73 -8.87 4.44
C TRP A 814 28.37 -8.30 4.84
N LEU A 815 28.06 -7.08 4.40
CA LEU A 815 26.95 -6.28 4.89
C LEU A 815 26.01 -5.87 3.74
N THR A 816 24.70 -5.87 3.99
CA THR A 816 23.72 -5.21 3.11
C THR A 816 23.79 -3.69 3.28
N TYR A 817 23.78 -2.94 2.18
CA TYR A 817 23.69 -1.48 2.12
C TYR A 817 22.43 -1.11 1.33
N LEU A 818 21.62 -0.17 1.83
CA LEU A 818 20.37 0.26 1.17
C LEU A 818 20.63 1.57 0.40
N GLY A 819 20.35 1.59 -0.91
CA GLY A 819 20.63 2.72 -1.79
C GLY A 819 19.39 3.48 -2.25
N GLU A 820 19.31 3.75 -3.55
CA GLU A 820 18.19 4.39 -4.23
C GLU A 820 16.92 3.50 -4.29
N ARG A 821 15.84 4.06 -4.86
CA ARG A 821 14.68 3.31 -5.35
C ARG A 821 14.79 3.22 -6.87
N ASN A 822 14.79 2.01 -7.42
CA ASN A 822 14.89 1.76 -8.85
C ASN A 822 13.63 2.28 -9.56
N ALA A 823 13.82 3.02 -10.65
CA ALA A 823 12.75 3.78 -11.30
C ALA A 823 11.77 2.95 -12.15
N SER A 824 12.14 1.73 -12.57
CA SER A 824 11.26 0.85 -13.38
C SER A 824 10.60 -0.27 -12.58
N THR A 825 11.28 -0.79 -11.56
CA THR A 825 10.74 -1.86 -10.70
C THR A 825 10.03 -1.33 -9.45
N HIS A 826 10.20 -0.03 -9.13
CA HIS A 826 9.81 0.59 -7.87
C HIS A 826 10.30 -0.15 -6.61
N ARG A 827 11.33 -1.01 -6.71
CA ARG A 827 11.99 -1.65 -5.55
C ARG A 827 13.19 -0.84 -5.08
N ASP A 828 13.53 -0.96 -3.81
CA ASP A 828 14.76 -0.38 -3.27
C ASP A 828 15.98 -1.25 -3.58
N GLU A 829 17.10 -0.63 -3.96
CA GLU A 829 18.32 -1.37 -4.31
C GLU A 829 19.13 -1.73 -3.06
N GLU A 830 19.36 -3.04 -2.87
CA GLU A 830 20.13 -3.59 -1.75
C GLU A 830 21.50 -4.07 -2.25
N TYR A 831 22.54 -3.25 -2.06
CA TYR A 831 23.92 -3.56 -2.40
C TYR A 831 24.53 -4.49 -1.34
N HIS A 832 25.48 -5.35 -1.72
CA HIS A 832 26.14 -6.30 -0.82
C HIS A 832 27.66 -6.14 -0.95
N LEU A 833 28.33 -5.73 0.14
CA LEU A 833 29.75 -5.35 0.11
C LEU A 833 30.48 -5.78 1.40
N GLY A 834 31.78 -6.02 1.28
CA GLY A 834 32.66 -6.33 2.40
C GLY A 834 33.15 -5.08 3.12
N PHE A 835 33.29 -5.15 4.45
CA PHE A 835 33.78 -4.07 5.31
C PHE A 835 34.89 -4.58 6.26
N ALA A 836 36.04 -3.91 6.26
CA ALA A 836 37.27 -4.41 6.90
C ALA A 836 37.20 -4.41 8.43
N THR A 837 37.60 -5.53 9.07
CA THR A 837 37.54 -5.65 10.54
C THR A 837 38.43 -4.70 11.36
N PRO A 838 39.59 -4.19 10.89
CA PRO A 838 40.42 -3.29 11.72
C PRO A 838 39.71 -2.00 12.16
N ALA A 839 38.83 -1.43 11.32
CA ALA A 839 38.05 -0.23 11.63
C ALA A 839 37.05 -0.43 12.78
N LEU A 840 36.64 -1.67 13.05
CA LEU A 840 35.75 -2.01 14.17
C LEU A 840 36.49 -2.02 15.52
N LEU A 841 37.80 -2.27 15.52
CA LEU A 841 38.54 -2.59 16.73
C LEU A 841 38.56 -1.45 17.78
N PRO A 842 38.67 -0.16 17.44
CA PRO A 842 38.59 0.92 18.43
C PRO A 842 37.25 0.92 19.17
N VAL A 843 36.15 0.92 18.42
CA VAL A 843 34.76 0.92 18.94
C VAL A 843 34.46 -0.34 19.75
N VAL A 844 34.80 -1.53 19.22
CA VAL A 844 34.58 -2.82 19.90
C VAL A 844 35.39 -2.91 21.20
N ARG A 845 36.62 -2.37 21.26
CA ARG A 845 37.42 -2.35 22.50
C ARG A 845 36.78 -1.49 23.58
N GLN A 846 36.25 -0.30 23.24
CA GLN A 846 35.57 0.57 24.21
C GLN A 846 34.27 -0.07 24.71
N ILE A 847 33.45 -0.64 23.81
CA ILE A 847 32.18 -1.27 24.18
C ILE A 847 32.39 -2.51 25.07
N ARG A 848 33.41 -3.35 24.81
CA ARG A 848 33.80 -4.44 25.72
C ARG A 848 34.28 -3.97 27.10
N GLN A 849 34.71 -2.71 27.24
CA GLN A 849 35.06 -2.09 28.52
C GLN A 849 33.85 -1.45 29.22
N GLY A 850 32.65 -1.52 28.63
CA GLY A 850 31.43 -0.87 29.13
C GLY A 850 31.31 0.61 28.77
N LEU A 851 32.16 1.13 27.87
CA LEU A 851 32.12 2.52 27.40
C LEU A 851 31.42 2.59 26.04
N ILE A 852 30.37 3.41 25.94
CA ILE A 852 29.69 3.68 24.66
C ILE A 852 30.40 4.87 23.99
N PRO A 853 31.00 4.70 22.80
CA PRO A 853 31.74 5.77 22.13
C PRO A 853 30.79 6.84 21.58
N LYS A 854 31.02 8.11 21.96
CA LYS A 854 30.36 9.29 21.37
C LYS A 854 31.14 9.73 20.13
N ILE A 855 30.87 9.09 18.99
CA ILE A 855 31.57 9.38 17.74
C ILE A 855 31.18 10.77 17.21
N ARG A 856 32.19 11.55 16.82
CA ARG A 856 32.03 12.81 16.08
C ARG A 856 32.36 12.62 14.60
N MET A 857 31.87 13.51 13.75
CA MET A 857 32.06 13.41 12.28
C MET A 857 32.19 14.79 11.62
N LEU A 858 32.86 14.81 10.47
CA LEU A 858 32.83 15.95 9.55
C LEU A 858 31.55 15.88 8.71
N SER A 859 30.82 17.00 8.65
CA SER A 859 29.53 17.15 7.95
C SER A 859 29.68 17.23 6.41
N VAL A 860 30.45 16.32 5.79
CA VAL A 860 30.72 16.27 4.34
C VAL A 860 30.80 14.85 3.79
N GLU A 861 30.45 14.70 2.51
CA GLU A 861 30.68 13.49 1.71
C GLU A 861 31.91 13.65 0.81
N PHE A 862 32.87 12.73 0.94
CA PHE A 862 34.06 12.68 0.09
C PHE A 862 33.90 11.68 -1.05
N ARG A 863 34.48 12.01 -2.20
CA ARG A 863 34.72 11.09 -3.32
C ARG A 863 36.22 11.07 -3.64
N THR A 864 36.72 9.90 -4.03
CA THR A 864 38.11 9.76 -4.46
C THR A 864 38.37 10.45 -5.80
N ILE A 865 39.55 11.04 -5.93
CA ILE A 865 40.07 11.62 -7.18
C ILE A 865 41.45 11.05 -7.51
N GLN A 866 41.69 10.86 -8.80
CA GLN A 866 42.98 10.39 -9.32
C GLN A 866 44.01 11.53 -9.34
N MET A 867 45.30 11.19 -9.21
CA MET A 867 46.41 12.16 -9.27
C MET A 867 46.42 13.02 -10.55
N SER A 868 45.91 12.50 -11.67
CA SER A 868 45.71 13.24 -12.92
C SER A 868 44.74 14.41 -12.77
N GLN A 869 43.66 14.22 -11.99
CA GLN A 869 42.65 15.24 -11.69
C GLN A 869 43.17 16.21 -10.62
N ALA A 870 43.81 15.71 -9.56
CA ALA A 870 44.41 16.52 -8.50
C ALA A 870 45.44 17.54 -9.06
N ARG A 871 46.28 17.12 -10.02
CA ARG A 871 47.21 18.02 -10.75
C ARG A 871 46.49 19.16 -11.47
N LEU A 872 45.39 18.87 -12.18
CA LEU A 872 44.62 19.88 -12.91
C LEU A 872 43.85 20.84 -11.97
N MET A 873 43.49 20.36 -10.79
CA MET A 873 42.85 21.09 -9.70
C MET A 873 43.84 21.86 -8.80
N GLY A 874 45.15 21.74 -9.05
CA GLY A 874 46.19 22.59 -8.46
C GLY A 874 46.86 22.06 -7.21
N VAL A 875 46.79 20.76 -6.92
CA VAL A 875 47.63 20.15 -5.88
C VAL A 875 49.10 20.18 -6.31
N ALA A 876 49.97 20.66 -5.42
CA ALA A 876 51.40 20.82 -5.71
C ALA A 876 52.13 19.47 -5.91
N GLU A 877 53.22 19.49 -6.68
CA GLU A 877 54.02 18.30 -6.98
C GLU A 877 54.60 17.65 -5.70
N GLU A 878 54.93 18.46 -4.70
CA GLU A 878 55.44 18.02 -3.39
C GLU A 878 54.40 17.16 -2.65
N TRP A 879 53.15 17.60 -2.60
CA TRP A 879 52.04 16.82 -2.03
C TRP A 879 51.78 15.53 -2.81
N ILE A 880 51.87 15.55 -4.14
CA ILE A 880 51.70 14.34 -4.97
C ILE A 880 52.82 13.33 -4.70
N GLN A 881 54.06 13.78 -4.52
CA GLN A 881 55.17 12.91 -4.12
C GLN A 881 54.98 12.36 -2.70
N GLN A 882 54.51 13.17 -1.75
CA GLN A 882 54.21 12.70 -0.39
C GLN A 882 53.09 11.65 -0.37
N VAL A 883 52.00 11.83 -1.11
CA VAL A 883 50.92 10.82 -1.19
C VAL A 883 51.41 9.53 -1.85
N ALA A 884 52.25 9.62 -2.90
CA ALA A 884 52.84 8.44 -3.54
C ALA A 884 53.80 7.65 -2.61
N LEU A 885 54.44 8.34 -1.66
CA LEU A 885 55.25 7.71 -0.61
C LEU A 885 54.41 7.16 0.55
N ALA A 886 53.28 7.79 0.88
CA ALA A 886 52.40 7.40 1.98
C ALA A 886 51.49 6.21 1.64
N ASN A 887 51.03 6.10 0.38
CA ASN A 887 50.17 4.99 -0.08
C ASN A 887 50.61 4.49 -1.45
N THR A 888 51.63 3.62 -1.47
CA THR A 888 52.19 3.01 -2.69
C THR A 888 51.25 2.03 -3.40
N ALA A 889 50.06 1.72 -2.83
CA ALA A 889 49.07 0.84 -3.44
C ALA A 889 48.05 1.66 -4.26
N ASN A 890 47.38 2.63 -3.63
CA ASN A 890 46.35 3.46 -4.25
C ASN A 890 46.70 4.95 -4.16
N HIS A 891 47.18 5.52 -5.27
CA HIS A 891 47.48 6.95 -5.39
C HIS A 891 46.19 7.78 -5.60
N GLN A 892 45.48 8.04 -4.50
CA GLN A 892 44.21 8.79 -4.47
C GLN A 892 44.25 9.93 -3.46
N LEU A 893 43.40 10.93 -3.67
CA LEU A 893 43.05 11.98 -2.70
C LEU A 893 41.53 12.07 -2.57
N PHE A 894 41.05 12.70 -1.51
CA PHE A 894 39.62 12.87 -1.25
C PHE A 894 39.17 14.29 -1.59
N MET A 895 38.11 14.41 -2.38
CA MET A 895 37.49 15.67 -2.78
C MET A 895 36.06 15.74 -2.21
N VAL A 896 35.69 16.87 -1.61
CA VAL A 896 34.34 17.11 -1.10
C VAL A 896 33.36 17.16 -2.26
N THR A 897 32.29 16.38 -2.20
CA THR A 897 31.25 16.30 -3.24
C THR A 897 29.88 16.79 -2.80
N LYS A 898 29.55 16.65 -1.52
CA LYS A 898 28.36 17.26 -0.90
C LYS A 898 28.69 17.75 0.50
N ARG A 899 28.02 18.81 0.93
CA ARG A 899 27.95 19.22 2.34
C ARG A 899 26.66 18.71 3.00
N THR A 900 26.75 18.39 4.27
CA THR A 900 25.59 18.21 5.15
C THR A 900 25.24 19.57 5.73
N PHE A 901 23.98 19.99 5.64
CA PHE A 901 23.54 21.25 6.22
C PHE A 901 23.56 21.18 7.76
N GLU A 902 24.31 22.07 8.41
CA GLU A 902 24.28 22.25 9.87
C GLU A 902 23.85 23.67 10.26
N PRO A 903 22.88 23.85 11.20
CA PRO A 903 22.30 25.17 11.51
C PRO A 903 23.27 26.25 12.01
N ASN A 904 24.44 25.85 12.52
CA ASN A 904 25.40 26.74 13.18
C ASN A 904 26.76 26.85 12.43
N GLU A 905 26.92 26.22 11.26
CA GLU A 905 28.19 26.30 10.52
C GLU A 905 28.36 27.69 9.88
N ARG A 906 29.56 28.27 10.01
CA ARG A 906 29.93 29.52 9.31
C ARG A 906 30.42 29.19 7.90
N GLU A 907 29.74 29.66 6.86
CA GLU A 907 30.07 29.43 5.44
C GLU A 907 31.51 29.83 5.02
N GLU A 908 32.17 30.66 5.82
CA GLU A 908 33.56 31.10 5.63
C GLU A 908 34.60 30.15 6.23
N ALA A 909 34.23 29.34 7.24
CA ALA A 909 35.14 28.47 7.99
C ALA A 909 35.12 27.00 7.54
N GLY A 910 34.00 26.56 6.95
CA GLY A 910 33.77 25.17 6.56
C GLY A 910 34.50 24.69 5.29
N LEU A 911 34.41 23.39 5.07
CA LEU A 911 34.74 22.74 3.79
C LEU A 911 33.69 23.13 2.73
N ARG A 912 34.13 23.22 1.46
CA ARG A 912 33.29 23.54 0.29
C ARG A 912 33.38 22.43 -0.75
N GLU A 913 32.33 22.30 -1.55
CA GLU A 913 32.30 21.34 -2.65
C GLU A 913 33.40 21.66 -3.67
N GLY A 914 34.15 20.63 -4.06
CA GLY A 914 35.37 20.77 -4.86
C GLY A 914 36.66 21.00 -4.07
N ASP A 915 36.62 21.20 -2.74
CA ASP A 915 37.83 21.20 -1.92
C ASP A 915 38.50 19.82 -1.96
N ILE A 916 39.82 19.79 -2.14
CA ILE A 916 40.63 18.57 -2.02
C ILE A 916 41.28 18.56 -0.63
N LEU A 917 41.00 17.52 0.16
CA LEU A 917 41.61 17.33 1.47
C LEU A 917 43.00 16.69 1.33
N LEU A 918 44.03 17.31 1.93
CA LEU A 918 45.41 16.83 1.91
C LEU A 918 45.83 16.25 3.28
N SER A 919 45.51 16.94 4.38
CA SER A 919 45.83 16.46 5.73
C SER A 919 44.84 16.93 6.80
N LEU A 920 44.73 16.17 7.89
CA LEU A 920 44.02 16.51 9.13
C LEU A 920 44.97 16.34 10.33
N ASN A 921 45.07 17.35 11.19
CA ASN A 921 45.98 17.40 12.34
C ASN A 921 47.45 17.04 11.99
N GLY A 922 47.87 17.31 10.75
CA GLY A 922 49.19 16.99 10.20
C GLY A 922 49.33 15.60 9.57
N ASN A 923 48.36 14.70 9.72
CA ASN A 923 48.35 13.39 9.08
C ASN A 923 47.83 13.50 7.64
N ILE A 924 48.56 12.94 6.67
CA ILE A 924 48.17 12.95 5.25
C ILE A 924 47.02 11.97 5.02
N ILE A 925 45.96 12.40 4.34
CA ILE A 925 44.76 11.57 4.11
C ILE A 925 44.85 10.88 2.75
N THR A 926 44.99 9.55 2.75
CA THR A 926 45.20 8.71 1.55
C THR A 926 44.28 7.49 1.49
N LYS A 927 43.72 7.11 2.64
CA LYS A 927 42.75 6.03 2.86
C LYS A 927 41.61 6.57 3.70
N THR A 928 40.47 5.90 3.66
CA THR A 928 39.30 6.35 4.39
C THR A 928 39.47 6.21 5.91
N SER A 929 40.25 5.22 6.36
CA SER A 929 40.70 5.07 7.76
C SER A 929 41.45 6.28 8.32
N ASP A 930 42.09 7.08 7.46
CA ASP A 930 42.88 8.23 7.89
C ASP A 930 41.97 9.37 8.41
N LEU A 931 40.66 9.31 8.08
CA LEU A 931 39.63 10.23 8.57
C LEU A 931 39.19 9.92 10.01
N ASP A 932 39.41 8.71 10.55
CA ASP A 932 38.91 8.28 11.87
C ASP A 932 39.42 9.16 13.04
N VAL A 933 40.47 9.96 12.81
CA VAL A 933 40.95 11.04 13.70
C VAL A 933 39.82 11.99 14.12
N MET A 934 38.81 12.20 13.26
CA MET A 934 37.66 13.07 13.55
C MET A 934 36.76 12.56 14.67
N TYR A 935 36.85 11.29 15.05
CA TYR A 935 35.96 10.69 16.05
C TYR A 935 36.21 11.23 17.47
N GLU A 936 37.44 11.64 17.78
CA GLU A 936 37.87 12.03 19.13
C GLU A 936 38.06 13.55 19.34
N HIS A 937 37.99 14.36 18.27
CA HIS A 937 38.37 15.78 18.28
C HIS A 937 37.18 16.69 17.93
N GLU A 938 36.94 17.74 18.71
CA GLU A 938 35.89 18.74 18.42
C GLU A 938 36.25 19.69 17.28
N GLU A 939 37.54 20.00 17.12
CA GLU A 939 38.09 20.79 16.04
C GLU A 939 39.31 20.08 15.42
N LEU A 940 39.49 20.21 14.11
CA LEU A 940 40.59 19.64 13.33
C LEU A 940 41.31 20.74 12.53
N ASP A 941 42.64 20.74 12.55
CA ASP A 941 43.46 21.59 11.68
C ASP A 941 43.65 20.88 10.33
N ALA A 942 42.96 21.37 9.29
CA ALA A 942 42.94 20.78 7.96
C ALA A 942 43.79 21.58 6.97
N ILE A 943 44.51 20.88 6.07
CA ILE A 943 45.09 21.48 4.86
C ILE A 943 44.30 21.01 3.65
N VAL A 944 43.81 21.97 2.86
CA VAL A 944 42.99 21.72 1.67
C VAL A 944 43.49 22.52 0.47
N VAL A 945 43.20 22.05 -0.74
CA VAL A 945 43.32 22.85 -1.96
C VAL A 945 41.94 23.28 -2.44
N ARG A 946 41.75 24.60 -2.53
CA ARG A 946 40.54 25.28 -3.02
C ARG A 946 40.96 26.25 -4.12
N GLU A 947 40.32 26.21 -5.29
CA GLU A 947 40.61 27.12 -6.41
C GLU A 947 42.12 27.21 -6.81
N ARG A 948 42.85 26.08 -6.70
CA ARG A 948 44.32 25.97 -6.89
C ARG A 948 45.19 26.71 -5.86
N GLN A 949 44.66 26.99 -4.66
CA GLN A 949 45.41 27.57 -3.54
C GLN A 949 45.36 26.62 -2.34
N GLU A 950 46.49 26.45 -1.66
CA GLU A 950 46.56 25.73 -0.39
C GLU A 950 46.04 26.62 0.75
N LEU A 951 45.00 26.16 1.44
CA LEU A 951 44.38 26.81 2.58
C LEU A 951 44.55 25.95 3.83
N ARG A 952 44.72 26.62 4.98
CA ARG A 952 44.62 26.00 6.30
C ARG A 952 43.28 26.40 6.92
N LEU A 953 42.44 25.41 7.20
CA LEU A 953 41.10 25.60 7.77
C LEU A 953 41.05 24.92 9.13
N LYS A 954 40.22 25.46 10.04
CA LYS A 954 39.92 24.83 11.32
C LYS A 954 38.49 24.33 11.28
N LEU A 955 38.33 23.02 11.15
CA LEU A 955 37.05 22.36 10.89
C LEU A 955 36.44 21.89 12.21
N ALA A 956 35.20 22.28 12.49
CA ALA A 956 34.44 21.72 13.61
C ALA A 956 33.84 20.35 13.23
N THR A 957 33.77 19.43 14.19
CA THR A 957 33.07 18.14 14.03
C THR A 957 31.72 18.16 14.77
N VAL A 958 30.73 17.45 14.25
CA VAL A 958 29.38 17.29 14.85
C VAL A 958 29.31 15.95 15.57
N ALA A 959 28.65 15.86 16.73
CA ALA A 959 28.45 14.59 17.42
C ALA A 959 27.30 13.79 16.78
N ALA A 960 27.44 12.47 16.67
CA ALA A 960 26.41 11.61 16.09
C ALA A 960 25.04 11.77 16.79
N ASP A 961 25.07 11.85 18.12
CA ASP A 961 23.91 12.03 19.01
C ASP A 961 23.04 13.26 18.65
N ASP A 962 23.62 14.32 18.05
CA ASP A 962 22.94 15.57 17.67
C ASP A 962 22.13 15.43 16.35
N VAL A 963 22.22 14.28 15.69
CA VAL A 963 21.70 14.03 14.34
C VAL A 963 20.82 12.78 14.24
N GLU A 964 20.71 11.98 15.31
CA GLU A 964 19.78 10.84 15.42
C GLU A 964 18.37 11.27 15.87
N THR A 965 17.35 10.53 15.44
CA THR A 965 15.95 10.79 15.82
C THR A 965 15.68 10.35 17.27
N THR A 966 15.43 11.32 18.16
CA THR A 966 15.16 11.11 19.61
C THR A 966 13.71 11.39 20.03
N ARG A 967 12.93 12.03 19.15
CA ARG A 967 11.47 12.19 19.27
C ARG A 967 10.79 12.02 17.92
N ALA A 968 9.61 11.44 17.92
CA ALA A 968 8.70 11.41 16.77
C ALA A 968 7.26 11.71 17.21
N VAL A 969 6.46 12.29 16.33
CA VAL A 969 5.06 12.66 16.56
C VAL A 969 4.21 12.06 15.45
N SER A 970 3.12 11.39 15.82
CA SER A 970 2.03 11.04 14.92
C SER A 970 0.95 12.12 15.01
N PHE A 971 0.59 12.73 13.89
CA PHE A 971 -0.42 13.78 13.83
C PHE A 971 -1.25 13.66 12.55
N CYS A 972 -2.58 13.49 12.68
CA CYS A 972 -3.50 13.30 11.55
C CYS A 972 -3.03 12.23 10.54
N GLY A 973 -2.34 11.18 11.02
CA GLY A 973 -1.77 10.09 10.23
C GLY A 973 -0.41 10.36 9.56
N ALA A 974 0.19 11.54 9.74
CA ALA A 974 1.58 11.82 9.37
C ALA A 974 2.55 11.49 10.52
N ILE A 975 3.72 10.93 10.20
CA ILE A 975 4.86 10.76 11.12
C ILE A 975 5.82 11.92 10.90
N ILE A 976 6.14 12.61 11.99
CA ILE A 976 6.86 13.88 12.02
C ILE A 976 8.00 13.80 13.03
N HIS A 977 9.22 14.20 12.66
CA HIS A 977 10.35 14.27 13.58
C HIS A 977 11.34 15.39 13.19
N ALA A 978 12.42 15.53 13.95
CA ALA A 978 13.53 16.39 13.56
C ALA A 978 14.25 15.81 12.31
N PRO A 979 14.70 16.63 11.36
CA PRO A 979 15.40 16.15 10.17
C PRO A 979 16.74 15.51 10.52
N HIS A 980 16.76 14.18 10.41
CA HIS A 980 17.90 13.30 10.62
C HIS A 980 18.99 13.47 9.56
N HIS A 981 20.16 12.86 9.80
CA HIS A 981 21.39 13.07 9.02
C HIS A 981 21.21 13.00 7.49
N ALA A 982 20.49 12.01 6.97
CA ALA A 982 20.30 11.82 5.53
C ALA A 982 19.38 12.84 4.84
N VAL A 983 18.54 13.55 5.61
CA VAL A 983 17.80 14.73 5.13
C VAL A 983 18.75 15.92 5.03
N ARG A 984 19.57 16.16 6.07
CA ARG A 984 20.53 17.27 6.10
C ARG A 984 21.56 17.21 4.95
N GLN A 985 21.85 16.02 4.43
CA GLN A 985 22.75 15.78 3.27
C GLN A 985 22.17 16.11 1.89
N GLN A 986 20.85 16.32 1.82
CA GLN A 986 20.14 16.47 0.55
C GLN A 986 19.42 17.82 0.44
N ILE A 987 19.48 18.65 1.49
CA ILE A 987 18.96 20.03 1.50
C ILE A 987 20.11 21.04 1.55
N SER A 988 19.99 22.13 0.79
CA SER A 988 20.90 23.28 0.87
C SER A 988 20.56 24.25 2.00
N LYS A 989 19.36 24.11 2.59
CA LYS A 989 18.85 24.96 3.67
C LYS A 989 17.82 24.21 4.51
N LEU A 990 17.96 24.29 5.84
CA LEU A 990 16.92 23.89 6.77
C LEU A 990 15.80 24.95 6.82
N HIS A 991 14.56 24.55 6.54
CA HIS A 991 13.39 25.44 6.59
C HIS A 991 12.60 25.36 7.91
N SER A 992 12.67 24.21 8.60
CA SER A 992 12.07 23.96 9.91
C SER A 992 12.66 22.68 10.52
N GLY A 993 12.73 22.60 11.86
CA GLY A 993 13.00 21.36 12.59
C GLY A 993 11.81 20.38 12.66
N VAL A 994 10.74 20.63 11.91
CA VAL A 994 9.53 19.80 11.84
C VAL A 994 9.43 19.17 10.44
N TYR A 995 9.91 17.94 10.29
CA TYR A 995 10.02 17.21 9.03
C TYR A 995 9.05 16.02 8.97
N VAL A 996 8.30 15.89 7.87
CA VAL A 996 7.36 14.78 7.62
C VAL A 996 8.10 13.62 6.94
N SER A 997 8.18 12.46 7.59
CA SER A 997 8.90 11.29 7.06
C SER A 997 8.00 10.19 6.49
N ALA A 998 6.77 10.05 6.99
CA ALA A 998 5.79 9.09 6.47
C ALA A 998 4.35 9.62 6.62
N ARG A 999 3.42 9.01 5.89
CA ARG A 999 1.96 9.24 6.01
C ARG A 999 1.20 7.93 5.86
N THR A 1000 0.07 7.82 6.54
CA THR A 1000 -0.82 6.64 6.50
C THR A 1000 -1.90 6.85 5.43
N ARG A 1001 -2.24 5.84 4.63
CA ARG A 1001 -3.42 5.90 3.74
C ARG A 1001 -4.70 6.10 4.56
N GLY A 1002 -5.74 6.70 3.96
CA GLY A 1002 -7.01 6.96 4.66
C GLY A 1002 -6.95 8.01 5.78
N SER A 1003 -5.87 8.80 5.85
CA SER A 1003 -5.68 9.83 6.89
C SER A 1003 -5.88 11.26 6.36
N PRO A 1004 -6.22 12.25 7.22
CA PRO A 1004 -6.31 13.65 6.79
C PRO A 1004 -5.00 14.19 6.22
N ALA A 1005 -3.84 13.75 6.71
CA ALA A 1005 -2.55 14.10 6.11
C ALA A 1005 -2.41 13.60 4.66
N TYR A 1006 -2.94 12.42 4.35
CA TYR A 1006 -3.01 11.92 2.98
C TYR A 1006 -4.00 12.75 2.14
N GLN A 1007 -5.22 12.99 2.65
CA GLN A 1007 -6.28 13.71 1.93
C GLN A 1007 -5.90 15.14 1.52
N TYR A 1008 -5.25 15.87 2.42
CA TYR A 1008 -4.84 17.25 2.14
C TYR A 1008 -3.43 17.36 1.51
N GLY A 1009 -2.88 16.26 1.00
CA GLY A 1009 -1.65 16.25 0.21
C GLY A 1009 -0.35 16.48 1.00
N LEU A 1010 -0.35 16.30 2.33
CA LEU A 1010 0.86 16.43 3.15
C LEU A 1010 1.78 15.22 2.90
N ALA A 1011 2.56 15.29 1.83
CA ALA A 1011 3.49 14.26 1.43
C ALA A 1011 4.68 14.14 2.41
N PRO A 1012 5.35 12.98 2.47
CA PRO A 1012 6.72 12.87 2.99
C PRO A 1012 7.66 13.91 2.36
N THR A 1013 8.80 14.12 3.01
CA THR A 1013 9.83 15.13 2.66
C THR A 1013 9.45 16.61 2.88
N ASN A 1014 8.18 16.92 3.18
CA ASN A 1014 7.75 18.29 3.52
C ASN A 1014 8.28 18.75 4.89
N PHE A 1015 8.61 20.05 4.98
CA PHE A 1015 8.94 20.76 6.21
C PHE A 1015 7.77 21.64 6.67
N ILE A 1016 7.27 21.47 7.89
CA ILE A 1016 6.18 22.31 8.44
C ILE A 1016 6.79 23.54 9.13
N THR A 1017 6.58 24.71 8.55
CA THR A 1017 7.20 25.96 9.01
C THR A 1017 6.31 26.78 9.93
N HIS A 1018 4.98 26.66 9.81
CA HIS A 1018 4.01 27.40 10.61
C HIS A 1018 2.73 26.60 10.85
N VAL A 1019 2.10 26.81 12.02
CA VAL A 1019 0.75 26.37 12.38
C VAL A 1019 -0.10 27.61 12.67
N ASN A 1020 -1.24 27.76 11.99
CA ASN A 1020 -2.16 28.90 12.12
C ASN A 1020 -1.47 30.29 12.05
N GLY A 1021 -0.41 30.39 11.24
CA GLY A 1021 0.37 31.61 11.04
C GLY A 1021 1.45 31.89 12.09
N LYS A 1022 1.53 31.12 13.17
CA LYS A 1022 2.67 31.13 14.11
C LYS A 1022 3.79 30.26 13.56
N ALA A 1023 5.03 30.71 13.64
CA ALA A 1023 6.19 29.91 13.24
C ALA A 1023 6.36 28.71 14.19
N THR A 1024 6.71 27.56 13.64
CA THR A 1024 7.00 26.32 14.37
C THR A 1024 8.40 25.83 13.97
N PRO A 1025 9.47 26.44 14.53
CA PRO A 1025 10.84 26.12 14.14
C PRO A 1025 11.33 24.76 14.66
N ASP A 1026 10.63 24.20 15.66
CA ASP A 1026 10.95 22.96 16.35
C ASP A 1026 9.66 22.18 16.70
N LEU A 1027 9.86 20.92 17.11
CA LEU A 1027 8.79 19.96 17.40
C LEU A 1027 7.96 20.33 18.65
N GLU A 1028 8.56 21.00 19.63
CA GLU A 1028 7.86 21.44 20.84
C GLU A 1028 6.90 22.60 20.53
N SER A 1029 7.35 23.57 19.74
CA SER A 1029 6.53 24.68 19.21
C SER A 1029 5.39 24.17 18.34
N PHE A 1030 5.65 23.12 17.53
CA PHE A 1030 4.63 22.46 16.73
C PHE A 1030 3.56 21.79 17.61
N LEU A 1031 3.95 20.89 18.52
CA LEU A 1031 3.04 20.24 19.46
C LEU A 1031 2.24 21.26 20.29
N ALA A 1032 2.92 22.28 20.81
CA ALA A 1032 2.31 23.30 21.65
C ALA A 1032 1.21 24.09 20.91
N GLU A 1033 1.27 24.25 19.59
CA GLU A 1033 0.19 24.87 18.81
C GLU A 1033 -0.83 23.84 18.29
N VAL A 1034 -0.42 22.62 17.94
CA VAL A 1034 -1.30 21.55 17.49
C VAL A 1034 -2.28 21.09 18.58
N ILE A 1035 -1.83 21.00 19.83
CA ILE A 1035 -2.68 20.64 20.98
C ILE A 1035 -3.77 21.70 21.26
N LYS A 1036 -3.58 22.94 20.79
CA LYS A 1036 -4.59 24.02 20.88
C LYS A 1036 -5.65 23.95 19.77
N ILE A 1037 -5.44 23.14 18.73
CA ILE A 1037 -6.41 22.95 17.65
C ILE A 1037 -7.53 22.03 18.18
N PRO A 1038 -8.80 22.48 18.18
CA PRO A 1038 -9.93 21.64 18.55
C PRO A 1038 -10.07 20.48 17.55
N ASP A 1039 -10.70 19.42 18.00
CA ASP A 1039 -11.00 18.26 17.17
C ASP A 1039 -12.25 18.49 16.30
N ASN A 1040 -12.23 18.00 15.06
CA ASN A 1040 -13.35 18.08 14.10
C ASN A 1040 -13.94 16.69 13.83
N THR A 1041 -13.94 15.79 14.80
CA THR A 1041 -14.67 14.52 14.69
C THR A 1041 -16.16 14.79 14.53
N CYS A 1042 -16.66 14.51 13.32
CA CYS A 1042 -18.01 14.80 12.89
C CYS A 1042 -19.03 13.98 13.70
N THR A 1043 -19.73 14.61 14.64
CA THR A 1043 -20.70 13.96 15.54
C THR A 1043 -22.06 14.64 15.50
N PHE A 1044 -23.15 13.86 15.42
CA PHE A 1044 -24.50 14.40 15.49
C PHE A 1044 -24.92 14.72 16.94
N SER A 1045 -24.42 15.84 17.48
CA SER A 1045 -24.77 16.30 18.82
C SER A 1045 -26.20 16.85 18.89
N ALA A 1046 -27.15 15.99 19.27
CA ALA A 1046 -28.54 16.35 19.57
C ALA A 1046 -28.70 17.31 20.79
N SER A 1047 -27.60 17.66 21.45
CA SER A 1047 -27.49 18.42 22.71
C SER A 1047 -27.97 19.89 22.64
N SER A 1048 -28.56 20.33 21.53
CA SER A 1048 -28.99 21.72 21.28
C SER A 1048 -30.43 22.05 21.72
N LEU A 1049 -31.15 21.10 22.33
CA LEU A 1049 -32.58 21.22 22.67
C LEU A 1049 -32.94 21.34 24.16
N LEU A 1050 -31.98 21.35 25.10
CA LEU A 1050 -32.25 21.34 26.55
C LEU A 1050 -31.52 22.45 27.35
N PHE A 1051 -31.87 23.72 27.10
CA PHE A 1051 -31.61 24.82 28.05
C PHE A 1051 -32.65 25.96 27.97
N PRO A 1052 -33.82 25.83 28.64
CA PRO A 1052 -34.83 26.87 28.67
C PRO A 1052 -34.89 27.63 30.02
N PHE A 1053 -33.87 28.42 30.38
CA PHE A 1053 -33.97 29.48 31.41
C PHE A 1053 -32.86 30.55 31.25
N LEU A 1054 -33.04 31.71 31.89
CA LEU A 1054 -32.14 32.89 31.91
C LEU A 1054 -32.02 33.71 30.60
N LEU A 1055 -33.17 34.22 30.15
CA LEU A 1055 -33.24 35.51 29.45
C LEU A 1055 -32.63 36.63 30.32
N PHE A 1056 -31.36 36.98 30.11
CA PHE A 1056 -30.83 38.36 30.27
C PHE A 1056 -29.38 38.56 29.76
N PHE A 1057 -28.56 37.50 29.65
CA PHE A 1057 -27.13 37.61 29.25
C PHE A 1057 -26.86 37.56 27.73
N SER A 1058 -27.90 37.59 26.90
CA SER A 1058 -27.80 37.20 25.49
C SER A 1058 -27.00 38.14 24.58
N PHE A 1059 -26.77 39.41 24.95
CA PHE A 1059 -26.16 40.38 24.02
C PHE A 1059 -24.62 40.30 23.95
N PHE A 1060 -23.95 40.13 25.09
CA PHE A 1060 -22.48 40.09 25.14
C PHE A 1060 -21.94 38.79 24.51
N PHE A 1061 -22.57 37.65 24.82
CA PHE A 1061 -22.23 36.36 24.19
C PHE A 1061 -22.53 36.32 22.69
N LEU A 1062 -23.56 37.04 22.21
CA LEU A 1062 -23.85 37.12 20.77
C LEU A 1062 -22.78 37.93 20.02
N VAL A 1063 -22.33 39.07 20.58
CA VAL A 1063 -21.23 39.86 19.97
C VAL A 1063 -19.91 39.08 19.98
N VAL A 1064 -19.61 38.35 21.06
CA VAL A 1064 -18.43 37.46 21.09
C VAL A 1064 -18.56 36.28 20.11
N ARG A 1065 -19.76 35.69 19.92
CA ARG A 1065 -20.03 34.67 18.89
C ARG A 1065 -20.09 35.21 17.45
N LEU A 1066 -20.22 36.52 17.24
CA LEU A 1066 -20.06 37.14 15.92
C LEU A 1066 -18.60 37.51 15.61
N LEU A 1067 -17.81 37.84 16.64
CA LEU A 1067 -16.37 38.13 16.50
C LEU A 1067 -15.51 36.86 16.47
N ILE A 1068 -15.94 35.79 17.13
CA ILE A 1068 -15.36 34.44 17.01
C ILE A 1068 -16.26 33.65 16.04
N GLY A 1069 -15.92 33.71 14.76
CA GLY A 1069 -16.78 33.18 13.68
C GLY A 1069 -17.06 31.68 13.78
N LEU A 1070 -18.34 31.32 13.93
CA LEU A 1070 -18.83 29.95 13.93
C LEU A 1070 -19.29 29.52 12.50
N GLY A 1071 -18.68 28.52 11.88
CA GLY A 1071 -17.44 27.87 12.27
C GLY A 1071 -17.01 26.88 11.20
N PHE A 1072 -15.71 26.86 10.93
CA PHE A 1072 -14.97 25.74 10.34
C PHE A 1072 -13.67 25.72 11.13
N ALA A 1073 -13.42 24.64 11.86
CA ALA A 1073 -12.25 24.54 12.74
C ALA A 1073 -11.04 23.97 11.98
N ASP A 1074 -10.90 24.37 10.71
CA ASP A 1074 -9.76 24.02 9.88
C ASP A 1074 -8.53 24.82 10.35
N PHE A 1075 -7.39 24.16 10.41
CA PHE A 1075 -6.11 24.79 10.71
C PHE A 1075 -5.27 24.95 9.45
N ARG A 1076 -4.44 25.99 9.42
CA ARG A 1076 -3.56 26.29 8.29
C ARG A 1076 -2.12 25.90 8.63
N LEU A 1077 -1.56 24.94 7.92
CA LEU A 1077 -0.12 24.71 7.92
C LEU A 1077 0.53 25.49 6.77
N ARG A 1078 1.72 26.05 7.01
CA ARG A 1078 2.63 26.44 5.93
C ARG A 1078 3.70 25.37 5.79
N ALA A 1079 3.63 24.60 4.72
CA ALA A 1079 4.63 23.61 4.40
C ALA A 1079 5.60 24.15 3.34
N MET A 1080 6.78 23.54 3.27
CA MET A 1080 7.73 23.74 2.19
C MET A 1080 8.17 22.38 1.68
N THR A 1081 8.11 22.18 0.37
CA THR A 1081 8.58 20.94 -0.27
C THR A 1081 10.09 20.79 -0.13
N PHE A 1082 10.61 19.60 -0.44
CA PHE A 1082 12.05 19.34 -0.46
C PHE A 1082 12.79 20.31 -1.40
N ASP A 1083 12.25 20.54 -2.59
CA ASP A 1083 12.73 21.51 -3.58
C ASP A 1083 12.48 22.98 -3.20
N SER A 1084 12.19 23.25 -1.92
CA SER A 1084 12.01 24.58 -1.34
C SER A 1084 10.81 25.38 -1.87
N VAL A 1085 9.78 24.72 -2.43
CA VAL A 1085 8.55 25.36 -2.88
C VAL A 1085 7.63 25.62 -1.67
N PRO A 1086 7.30 26.88 -1.32
CA PRO A 1086 6.38 27.19 -0.24
C PRO A 1086 4.94 26.92 -0.66
N TRP A 1087 4.17 26.24 0.18
CA TRP A 1087 2.74 26.05 -0.01
C TRP A 1087 1.95 26.17 1.31
N VAL A 1088 0.63 26.31 1.20
CA VAL A 1088 -0.27 26.46 2.34
C VAL A 1088 -1.36 25.41 2.22
N VAL A 1089 -1.48 24.56 3.24
CA VAL A 1089 -2.56 23.59 3.33
C VAL A 1089 -3.53 24.00 4.43
N THR A 1090 -4.83 23.84 4.18
CA THR A 1090 -5.89 24.02 5.17
C THR A 1090 -6.46 22.64 5.44
N MET A 1091 -6.44 22.20 6.70
CA MET A 1091 -6.72 20.82 7.09
C MET A 1091 -7.77 20.77 8.22
N LYS A 1092 -8.63 19.76 8.19
CA LYS A 1092 -9.45 19.35 9.33
C LYS A 1092 -8.65 18.39 10.23
N LYS A 1093 -8.90 18.46 11.54
CA LYS A 1093 -8.29 17.57 12.55
C LYS A 1093 -9.27 16.43 12.88
N ASN A 1094 -8.77 15.21 13.08
CA ASN A 1094 -9.59 14.07 13.49
C ASN A 1094 -8.78 13.24 14.52
N ASP A 1095 -8.88 13.61 15.79
CA ASP A 1095 -8.23 12.88 16.89
C ASP A 1095 -8.95 11.55 17.20
N HIS A 1096 -10.22 11.37 16.82
CA HIS A 1096 -11.00 10.13 17.10
C HIS A 1096 -10.47 8.91 16.34
N TYR A 1097 -10.08 9.08 15.07
CA TYR A 1097 -9.45 8.02 14.29
C TYR A 1097 -7.92 8.14 14.24
N PHE A 1098 -7.36 9.35 14.28
CA PHE A 1098 -5.92 9.62 14.21
C PHE A 1098 -5.42 10.51 15.37
N PRO A 1099 -5.50 10.02 16.64
CA PRO A 1099 -5.14 10.81 17.81
C PRO A 1099 -3.70 11.31 17.74
N THR A 1100 -3.50 12.54 18.19
CA THR A 1100 -2.17 13.15 18.25
C THR A 1100 -1.30 12.40 19.27
N MET A 1101 -0.18 11.80 18.85
CA MET A 1101 0.71 11.00 19.70
C MET A 1101 2.16 11.44 19.59
N GLU A 1102 2.93 11.24 20.67
CA GLU A 1102 4.36 11.50 20.74
C GLU A 1102 5.10 10.26 21.27
N LEU A 1103 6.24 9.96 20.65
CA LEU A 1103 7.21 8.94 21.05
C LEU A 1103 8.51 9.65 21.42
N ILE A 1104 8.99 9.42 22.65
CA ILE A 1104 10.20 10.04 23.19
C ILE A 1104 11.18 8.93 23.58
N LYS A 1105 12.42 9.00 23.10
CA LYS A 1105 13.52 8.11 23.51
C LYS A 1105 13.78 8.28 25.01
N ASP A 1106 13.54 7.22 25.77
CA ASP A 1106 13.52 7.22 27.23
C ASP A 1106 14.13 5.89 27.73
N PRO A 1107 15.43 5.86 28.05
CA PRO A 1107 16.12 4.64 28.50
C PRO A 1107 15.62 4.05 29.82
N SER A 1108 14.63 4.67 30.47
CA SER A 1108 13.96 4.13 31.66
C SER A 1108 12.68 3.35 31.36
N ASP A 1109 12.11 3.48 30.15
CA ASP A 1109 10.99 2.65 29.68
C ASP A 1109 11.53 1.27 29.22
N GLU A 1110 10.72 0.21 29.33
CA GLU A 1110 11.15 -1.17 28.97
C GLU A 1110 11.56 -1.25 27.50
N CYS A 1111 10.82 -0.53 26.66
CA CYS A 1111 10.99 -0.42 25.22
C CYS A 1111 12.08 0.59 24.80
N GLY A 1112 12.73 1.27 25.75
CA GLY A 1112 13.66 2.39 25.48
C GLY A 1112 13.01 3.66 24.90
N TRP A 1113 11.69 3.64 24.71
CA TRP A 1113 10.88 4.70 24.10
C TRP A 1113 9.52 4.78 24.80
N ARG A 1114 9.18 5.96 25.32
CA ARG A 1114 7.92 6.23 26.04
C ARG A 1114 6.90 6.88 25.10
N ARG A 1115 5.66 6.40 25.14
CA ARG A 1115 4.51 6.96 24.38
C ARG A 1115 3.67 7.90 25.22
N ILE A 1116 3.24 9.01 24.61
CA ILE A 1116 2.27 9.96 25.15
C ILE A 1116 1.18 10.17 24.09
N THR A 1117 -0.09 10.19 24.49
CA THR A 1117 -1.23 10.54 23.62
C THR A 1117 -1.88 11.84 24.09
N TYR A 1118 -2.31 12.67 23.15
CA TYR A 1118 -2.95 13.96 23.38
C TYR A 1118 -4.36 13.96 22.78
N GLU A 1119 -5.38 13.92 23.64
CA GLU A 1119 -6.80 13.82 23.26
C GLU A 1119 -7.63 14.84 24.02
N GLY A 1120 -8.52 15.56 23.33
CA GLY A 1120 -9.42 16.54 23.96
C GLY A 1120 -8.68 17.61 24.81
N GLY A 1121 -7.43 17.93 24.46
CA GLY A 1121 -6.55 18.83 25.22
C GLY A 1121 -5.96 18.25 26.51
N LYS A 1122 -6.13 16.94 26.78
CA LYS A 1122 -5.54 16.23 27.92
C LYS A 1122 -4.31 15.42 27.48
N VAL A 1123 -3.41 15.18 28.44
CA VAL A 1123 -2.23 14.32 28.25
C VAL A 1123 -2.49 12.95 28.87
N ILE A 1124 -2.37 11.90 28.08
CA ILE A 1124 -2.52 10.49 28.47
C ILE A 1124 -1.14 9.83 28.35
N GLN A 1125 -0.69 9.11 29.39
CA GLN A 1125 0.53 8.31 29.29
C GLN A 1125 0.20 6.95 28.66
N GLY A 1126 1.05 6.48 27.74
CA GLY A 1126 0.81 5.24 27.00
C GLY A 1126 -0.05 5.48 25.75
N GLU A 1127 -1.09 4.67 25.57
CA GLU A 1127 -1.94 4.65 24.38
C GLU A 1127 -3.32 5.27 24.67
N GLY A 1128 -3.88 6.00 23.71
CA GLY A 1128 -5.23 6.56 23.74
C GLY A 1128 -6.36 5.53 23.92
N PRO A 1129 -7.50 5.85 24.58
CA PRO A 1129 -8.74 5.06 24.49
C PRO A 1129 -9.21 4.88 23.05
N ASP A 1130 -9.21 5.96 22.28
CA ASP A 1130 -9.70 6.00 20.90
C ASP A 1130 -8.55 5.84 19.90
N GLY A 1131 -8.83 6.10 18.62
CA GLY A 1131 -7.87 5.94 17.53
C GLY A 1131 -7.82 4.53 16.96
N VAL A 1132 -7.85 4.48 15.63
CA VAL A 1132 -7.54 3.27 14.85
C VAL A 1132 -6.11 2.84 15.16
N VAL A 1133 -5.89 1.53 15.30
CA VAL A 1133 -4.55 0.95 15.24
C VAL A 1133 -4.11 0.95 13.77
N GLY A 1134 -3.77 2.13 13.25
CA GLY A 1134 -3.33 2.29 11.87
C GLY A 1134 -2.04 1.50 11.61
N PRO A 1135 -1.81 1.05 10.38
CA PRO A 1135 -0.62 0.27 10.07
C PRO A 1135 0.62 1.12 10.27
N ALA A 1136 1.75 0.47 10.54
CA ALA A 1136 3.06 1.10 10.53
C ALA A 1136 3.49 1.45 9.09
N GLY A 1137 2.76 2.36 8.44
CA GLY A 1137 2.93 2.78 7.05
C GLY A 1137 2.91 1.63 6.06
N GLU A 1138 1.72 1.08 5.73
CA GLU A 1138 1.63 0.17 4.59
C GLU A 1138 2.05 0.87 3.29
N SER A 1139 3.21 0.47 2.79
CA SER A 1139 3.35 0.25 1.37
C SER A 1139 2.78 -1.14 1.09
N THR A 1140 1.82 -1.20 0.17
CA THR A 1140 1.51 -2.42 -0.59
C THR A 1140 2.60 -2.60 -1.65
N ASP A 1141 3.86 -2.73 -1.18
CA ASP A 1141 4.92 -3.29 -2.01
C ASP A 1141 4.63 -4.79 -2.07
N MET A 1142 4.31 -5.31 -3.26
CA MET A 1142 4.14 -6.75 -3.44
C MET A 1142 5.50 -7.41 -3.27
N ASP A 1143 5.71 -8.09 -2.14
CA ASP A 1143 6.88 -8.95 -1.88
C ASP A 1143 6.80 -10.23 -2.74
N MET A 1144 6.79 -10.05 -4.08
CA MET A 1144 7.12 -11.09 -5.07
C MET A 1144 8.63 -11.43 -4.97
N ASP A 1145 9.02 -11.98 -3.83
CA ASP A 1145 10.30 -12.65 -3.59
C ASP A 1145 10.09 -14.16 -3.25
N CYS A 1146 8.84 -14.61 -3.34
CA CYS A 1146 8.34 -15.96 -3.64
C CYS A 1146 7.13 -15.78 -4.59
N GLU A 1147 6.83 -16.62 -5.58
CA GLU A 1147 7.43 -17.92 -5.95
C GLU A 1147 7.85 -17.94 -7.44
N VAL A 1148 8.90 -18.70 -7.77
CA VAL A 1148 9.11 -19.28 -9.10
C VAL A 1148 9.46 -20.75 -8.86
N CYS A 1149 8.44 -21.60 -8.82
CA CYS A 1149 8.53 -23.04 -8.52
C CYS A 1149 7.45 -23.84 -9.28
N ASP A 1150 7.38 -23.63 -10.60
CA ASP A 1150 6.93 -24.64 -11.58
C ASP A 1150 8.14 -25.44 -12.10
#